data_AF-A0A5J4YX00-F1
#
_entry.id   AF-A0A5J4YX00-F1
#
_cell.length_a   1.000
_cell.length_b   1.000
_cell.length_c   1.000
_cell.angle_alpha   90.00
_cell.angle_beta   90.00
_cell.angle_gamma   90.00
#
_symmetry.space_group_name_H-M   'P 1'
#
loop_
_entity.id
_entity.type
_entity.pdbx_description
1 polymer ?
#
loop_
_entity_poly.entity_id
_entity_poly.type
_entity_poly.pdbx_seq_one_letter_code
_entity_poly.pdbx_strand_id
1 'polypeptide(L)'
;MAARAWRAAVWMAMLVSILALVQAVPEAEFDGNRKTYVTGVAFSLNFNLLYPSDAALLDDAAELFMRVWYQGEVLSNSSMPLFDTGVLATSGSIGDINVNKHGWAELDLELSYNEQFENGTTRNLYDAWVVTGGLTVIPPAVTVLVAVVTREVLWALWIGVWTAAMIIYQGNPLTAFLRTLDTYMVESLGNIDHAFVILFSWFLSGLIAVVSKSGGAHGIAGLIIKTIKNKRSAQMAIFFLGFVIFFDDYANTLILGGTMRPIADLYWVAREKFAALVDCTTAPIASIAPISSWIGFELGLIQDSLTQLEALGYENLPSSAYEVFINTIPSRYYPMFMLLLQFVLILSMREFGPMLEAERRTQYKHQLNPESARLEEVQIDDKLEPEDDTPRRWWNGVVPILVTLCAVLLGLMLTGYYSAKGAGLDLTAANIFGEGDSYGSILWGSFFGSMVIWVMARLQYKKDGQIFNQWKYWIRFQGVPKNEDGTKSAVPLMDMYASLSVWIEGVKGMTVPVLVLILAWSIGQAIQDCGADVFFSSALSSDSMDPRALPTLTFLISALISFATGTSWGTMSIVFPIAAPTAWIASDGDEKIYFLTVSAILSGAVFGDHATAISDTTILSAMSSKCDLQAHVITQMPYALSMGILAALVGYLMAGYLYAAWVGLLVGFLFVTVFVLLVGVRIDHPQSKLDIFTRLNEAIRVHVLRKERRVFTEVIASEKEYVDIFRANFWQASTFANFFLCRGEPDEVFDLEVASTKLVEAPLDDEGRSLSPSSRSASNEERRAAEQEVSYT
;
A
#
# COMPACT_ATOMS: atom_id res chain seq x y z
N MET A 1 -16.76 -87.53 34.39
CA MET A 1 -17.20 -86.57 33.34
C MET A 1 -16.89 -85.13 33.70
N ALA A 2 -17.17 -84.66 34.93
CA ALA A 2 -16.87 -83.29 35.37
C ALA A 2 -15.38 -82.88 35.22
N ALA A 3 -14.42 -83.76 35.52
CA ALA A 3 -12.99 -83.46 35.33
C ALA A 3 -12.54 -83.36 33.86
N ARG A 4 -13.27 -84.00 32.92
CA ARG A 4 -13.01 -83.86 31.47
C ARG A 4 -13.65 -82.59 30.92
N ALA A 5 -14.82 -82.20 31.43
CA ALA A 5 -15.47 -80.93 31.10
C ALA A 5 -14.69 -79.71 31.62
N TRP A 6 -14.12 -79.79 32.84
CA TRP A 6 -13.25 -78.74 33.38
C TRP A 6 -11.96 -78.58 32.59
N ARG A 7 -11.31 -79.69 32.20
CA ARG A 7 -10.11 -79.64 31.34
C ARG A 7 -10.42 -79.12 29.94
N ALA A 8 -11.57 -79.48 29.35
CA ALA A 8 -12.00 -78.93 28.07
C ALA A 8 -12.35 -77.44 28.16
N ALA A 9 -12.92 -76.98 29.28
CA ALA A 9 -13.20 -75.57 29.53
C ALA A 9 -11.92 -74.76 29.78
N VAL A 10 -10.92 -75.30 30.47
CA VAL A 10 -9.60 -74.66 30.65
C VAL A 10 -8.80 -74.66 29.35
N TRP A 11 -8.87 -75.71 28.55
CA TRP A 11 -8.25 -75.74 27.21
C TRP A 11 -8.97 -74.83 26.21
N MET A 12 -10.30 -74.70 26.27
CA MET A 12 -11.02 -73.70 25.47
C MET A 12 -10.81 -72.28 25.98
N ALA A 13 -10.72 -72.04 27.29
CA ALA A 13 -10.36 -70.74 27.83
C ALA A 13 -8.93 -70.35 27.43
N MET A 14 -7.96 -71.29 27.50
CA MET A 14 -6.61 -71.06 26.98
C MET A 14 -6.58 -70.90 25.46
N LEU A 15 -7.36 -71.65 24.68
CA LEU A 15 -7.44 -71.44 23.22
C LEU A 15 -8.08 -70.10 22.88
N VAL A 16 -9.11 -69.66 23.61
CA VAL A 16 -9.75 -68.35 23.44
C VAL A 16 -8.82 -67.22 23.90
N SER A 17 -8.01 -67.42 24.94
CA SER A 17 -6.97 -66.47 25.36
C SER A 17 -5.76 -66.44 24.44
N ILE A 18 -5.43 -67.54 23.77
CA ILE A 18 -4.33 -67.64 22.78
C ILE A 18 -4.81 -67.14 21.40
N LEU A 19 -6.10 -67.27 21.06
CA LEU A 19 -6.71 -66.65 19.86
C LEU A 19 -7.09 -65.17 20.07
N ALA A 20 -7.30 -64.72 21.31
CA ALA A 20 -7.41 -63.29 21.64
C ALA A 20 -6.03 -62.57 21.70
N LEU A 21 -4.95 -63.30 21.41
CA LEU A 21 -3.60 -62.79 21.19
C LEU A 21 -3.27 -62.71 19.68
N VAL A 22 -4.30 -62.62 18.83
CA VAL A 22 -4.16 -61.90 17.57
C VAL A 22 -4.20 -60.43 17.95
N GLN A 23 -3.00 -59.84 18.06
CA GLN A 23 -2.85 -58.40 18.26
C GLN A 23 -3.79 -57.69 17.28
N ALA A 24 -4.73 -56.90 17.79
CA ALA A 24 -5.34 -55.87 16.98
C ALA A 24 -4.17 -55.08 16.41
N VAL A 25 -3.98 -55.10 15.10
CA VAL A 25 -2.92 -54.33 14.46
C VAL A 25 -3.59 -53.01 14.09
N PRO A 26 -3.04 -51.85 14.47
CA PRO A 26 -3.66 -50.57 14.14
C PRO A 26 -3.68 -50.42 12.62
N GLU A 27 -4.87 -50.30 12.03
CA GLU A 27 -5.03 -50.04 10.60
C GLU A 27 -5.31 -48.56 10.40
N ALA A 28 -4.84 -47.99 9.29
CA ALA A 28 -5.10 -46.61 8.95
C ALA A 28 -5.83 -46.52 7.61
N GLU A 29 -6.97 -45.83 7.57
CA GLU A 29 -7.71 -45.53 6.35
C GLU A 29 -7.77 -44.01 6.15
N PHE A 30 -7.39 -43.55 4.97
CA PHE A 30 -7.22 -42.11 4.74
C PHE A 30 -8.55 -41.41 4.40
N ASP A 31 -8.77 -40.21 4.95
CA ASP A 31 -9.87 -39.32 4.54
C ASP A 31 -9.51 -38.68 3.21
N GLY A 32 -10.02 -39.24 2.12
CA GLY A 32 -9.82 -38.75 0.75
C GLY A 32 -10.27 -37.31 0.48
N ASN A 33 -10.82 -36.59 1.47
CA ASN A 33 -11.28 -35.21 1.34
C ASN A 33 -10.30 -34.12 1.80
N ARG A 34 -9.15 -34.44 2.41
CA ARG A 34 -8.09 -33.46 2.66
C ARG A 34 -6.80 -33.91 1.99
N LYS A 35 -6.42 -33.22 0.91
CA LYS A 35 -5.17 -33.48 0.19
C LYS A 35 -3.99 -33.02 1.05
N THR A 36 -3.30 -33.95 1.68
CA THR A 36 -1.98 -33.69 2.29
C THR A 36 -0.94 -33.65 1.18
N TYR A 37 -0.47 -32.45 0.85
CA TYR A 37 0.64 -32.24 -0.07
C TYR A 37 1.95 -32.59 0.64
N VAL A 38 2.85 -33.28 -0.07
CA VAL A 38 4.09 -33.80 0.49
C VAL A 38 5.24 -32.88 0.13
N THR A 39 5.89 -32.29 1.13
CA THR A 39 6.87 -31.21 0.96
C THR A 39 8.28 -31.67 1.33
N GLY A 40 9.24 -31.37 0.44
CA GLY A 40 10.61 -31.91 0.44
C GLY A 40 11.58 -31.37 1.48
N VAL A 41 11.09 -30.90 2.63
CA VAL A 41 11.81 -30.80 3.92
C VAL A 41 10.70 -31.05 4.96
N ALA A 42 10.88 -31.99 5.89
CA ALA A 42 9.96 -32.28 7.00
C ALA A 42 8.44 -32.09 6.75
N PHE A 43 7.74 -33.08 6.18
CA PHE A 43 6.27 -33.07 6.05
C PHE A 43 5.57 -33.92 7.10
N SER A 44 4.30 -33.62 7.37
CA SER A 44 3.41 -34.40 8.24
C SER A 44 2.45 -35.28 7.44
N LEU A 45 2.47 -36.59 7.68
CA LEU A 45 1.53 -37.55 7.09
C LEU A 45 0.34 -37.73 8.04
N ASN A 46 -0.83 -37.24 7.63
CA ASN A 46 -2.09 -37.40 8.39
C ASN A 46 -2.83 -38.65 7.92
N PHE A 47 -3.44 -39.39 8.84
CA PHE A 47 -4.21 -40.59 8.50
C PHE A 47 -5.30 -40.83 9.55
N ASN A 48 -6.42 -41.45 9.17
CA ASN A 48 -7.39 -41.91 10.18
C ASN A 48 -6.99 -43.29 10.65
N LEU A 49 -7.34 -43.58 11.90
CA LEU A 49 -7.12 -44.85 12.54
C LEU A 49 -8.42 -45.63 12.55
N LEU A 50 -8.35 -46.84 12.00
CA LEU A 50 -9.39 -47.84 12.10
C LEU A 50 -9.02 -48.80 13.22
N TYR A 51 -9.87 -48.84 14.24
CA TYR A 51 -9.79 -49.83 15.30
C TYR A 51 -10.76 -50.97 15.00
N PRO A 52 -10.37 -52.24 15.18
CA PRO A 52 -11.32 -53.34 15.14
C PRO A 52 -12.43 -53.12 16.18
N SER A 53 -13.70 -53.38 15.81
CA SER A 53 -14.88 -53.18 16.66
C SER A 53 -14.86 -53.93 18.00
N ASP A 54 -13.94 -54.89 18.14
CA ASP A 54 -13.87 -55.85 19.23
C ASP A 54 -12.57 -55.71 20.06
N ALA A 55 -11.72 -54.72 19.76
CA ALA A 55 -10.45 -54.50 20.44
C ALA A 55 -10.67 -53.79 21.79
N ALA A 56 -10.59 -54.55 22.88
CA ALA A 56 -10.52 -54.00 24.24
C ALA A 56 -9.16 -53.31 24.45
N LEU A 57 -9.05 -52.04 24.08
CA LEU A 57 -7.93 -51.19 24.48
C LEU A 57 -8.05 -50.95 25.99
N LEU A 58 -7.18 -51.61 26.76
CA LEU A 58 -7.34 -51.82 28.21
C LEU A 58 -6.55 -50.83 29.08
N ASP A 59 -5.89 -49.83 28.49
CA ASP A 59 -5.02 -48.91 29.23
C ASP A 59 -5.16 -47.46 28.71
N ASP A 60 -5.53 -46.54 29.61
CA ASP A 60 -5.63 -45.10 29.33
C ASP A 60 -4.25 -44.47 29.02
N ALA A 61 -3.16 -45.19 29.29
CA ALA A 61 -1.77 -44.77 29.03
C ALA A 61 -1.16 -45.42 27.77
N ALA A 62 -1.94 -46.07 26.92
CA ALA A 62 -1.41 -46.71 25.72
C ALA A 62 -0.90 -45.68 24.69
N GLU A 63 0.31 -45.89 24.16
CA GLU A 63 0.88 -45.10 23.06
C GLU A 63 0.88 -45.89 21.75
N LEU A 64 0.63 -45.19 20.65
CA LEU A 64 0.82 -45.68 19.29
C LEU A 64 2.17 -45.20 18.77
N PHE A 65 3.06 -46.13 18.43
CA PHE A 65 4.34 -45.86 17.80
C PHE A 65 4.20 -45.94 16.28
N MET A 66 4.81 -44.97 15.59
CA MET A 66 4.65 -44.74 14.16
C MET A 66 6.02 -44.52 13.52
N ARG A 67 6.30 -45.22 12.42
CA ARG A 67 7.51 -45.04 11.61
C ARG A 67 7.17 -44.88 10.15
N VAL A 68 7.86 -43.98 9.48
CA VAL A 68 7.75 -43.82 8.02
C VAL A 68 9.04 -44.26 7.37
N TRP A 69 8.91 -45.16 6.40
CA TRP A 69 10.01 -45.71 5.62
C TRP A 69 9.99 -45.16 4.19
N TYR A 70 11.17 -44.96 3.61
CA TYR A 70 11.35 -44.67 2.20
C TYR A 70 12.58 -45.40 1.68
N GLN A 71 12.42 -46.19 0.61
CA GLN A 71 13.50 -46.98 0.00
C GLN A 71 14.31 -47.86 0.99
N GLY A 72 13.69 -48.29 2.09
CA GLY A 72 14.33 -49.14 3.11
C GLY A 72 15.06 -48.39 4.22
N GLU A 73 15.01 -47.05 4.24
CA GLU A 73 15.49 -46.22 5.35
C GLU A 73 14.30 -45.65 6.16
N VAL A 74 14.46 -45.54 7.48
CA VAL A 74 13.46 -44.89 8.35
C VAL A 74 13.67 -43.38 8.27
N LEU A 75 12.66 -42.65 7.79
CA LEU A 75 12.70 -41.20 7.64
C LEU A 75 12.23 -40.46 8.89
N SER A 76 11.21 -40.98 9.58
CA SER A 76 10.66 -40.37 10.79
C SER A 76 10.16 -41.46 11.74
N ASN A 77 10.27 -41.20 13.04
CA ASN A 77 9.83 -42.08 14.12
C ASN A 77 9.18 -41.21 15.20
N SER A 78 7.90 -41.43 15.47
CA SER A 78 7.11 -40.65 16.42
C SER A 78 6.19 -41.56 17.23
N SER A 79 5.72 -41.08 18.37
CA SER A 79 4.65 -41.70 19.13
C SER A 79 3.55 -40.71 19.44
N MET A 80 2.33 -41.23 19.62
CA MET A 80 1.20 -40.43 20.07
C MET A 80 0.37 -41.22 21.09
N PRO A 81 -0.26 -40.54 22.06
CA PRO A 81 -1.17 -41.21 22.98
C PRO A 81 -2.41 -41.71 22.23
N LEU A 82 -2.88 -42.92 22.54
CA LEU A 82 -4.14 -43.45 21.99
C LEU A 82 -5.37 -42.76 22.57
N PHE A 83 -5.24 -42.15 23.74
CA PHE A 83 -6.30 -41.42 24.41
C PHE A 83 -5.86 -39.98 24.64
N ASP A 84 -6.55 -39.03 23.99
CA ASP A 84 -6.39 -37.61 24.26
C ASP A 84 -7.68 -37.11 24.96
N THR A 85 -7.55 -36.57 26.17
CA THR A 85 -8.67 -36.17 27.04
C THR A 85 -9.74 -37.25 27.33
N GLY A 86 -9.38 -38.54 27.24
CA GLY A 86 -10.29 -39.67 27.48
C GLY A 86 -11.13 -40.10 26.27
N VAL A 87 -10.83 -39.56 25.08
CA VAL A 87 -11.42 -39.98 23.80
C VAL A 87 -10.36 -40.73 23.00
N LEU A 88 -10.76 -41.84 22.38
CA LEU A 88 -9.88 -42.65 21.53
C LEU A 88 -9.50 -41.86 20.26
N ALA A 89 -8.20 -41.75 19.97
CA ALA A 89 -7.68 -41.00 18.83
C ALA A 89 -8.13 -41.61 17.50
N THR A 90 -9.01 -40.94 16.75
CA THR A 90 -9.51 -41.44 15.44
C THR A 90 -8.62 -41.07 14.27
N SER A 91 -7.60 -40.26 14.49
CA SER A 91 -6.62 -39.85 13.49
C SER A 91 -5.26 -39.61 14.13
N GLY A 92 -4.20 -39.78 13.35
CA GLY A 92 -2.83 -39.54 13.75
C GLY A 92 -2.08 -38.73 12.69
N SER A 93 -1.00 -38.08 13.12
CA SER A 93 -0.07 -37.38 12.23
C SER A 93 1.36 -37.72 12.58
N ILE A 94 2.21 -37.91 11.56
CA ILE A 94 3.65 -38.10 11.75
C ILE A 94 4.42 -37.06 10.93
N GLY A 95 5.11 -36.14 11.63
CA GLY A 95 5.91 -35.05 11.08
C GLY A 95 7.35 -35.42 10.70
N ASP A 96 8.11 -34.42 10.25
CA ASP A 96 9.56 -34.50 10.00
C ASP A 96 10.04 -35.49 8.94
N ILE A 97 9.17 -35.87 8.00
CA ILE A 97 9.56 -36.78 6.93
C ILE A 97 10.27 -35.98 5.83
N ASN A 98 11.49 -36.37 5.45
CA ASN A 98 12.24 -35.68 4.39
C ASN A 98 12.54 -36.63 3.22
N VAL A 99 11.98 -36.32 2.04
CA VAL A 99 12.20 -37.09 0.81
C VAL A 99 12.91 -36.22 -0.21
N ASN A 100 14.17 -36.54 -0.50
CA ASN A 100 15.01 -35.78 -1.44
C ASN A 100 14.78 -36.20 -2.90
N LYS A 101 13.51 -36.21 -3.35
CA LYS A 101 13.11 -36.54 -4.73
C LYS A 101 11.85 -35.78 -5.10
N HIS A 102 11.84 -35.14 -6.27
CA HIS A 102 10.60 -34.58 -6.84
C HIS A 102 9.77 -35.65 -7.54
N GLY A 103 8.46 -35.60 -7.36
CA GLY A 103 7.48 -36.46 -8.01
C GLY A 103 6.96 -37.55 -7.07
N TRP A 104 6.43 -38.63 -7.63
CA TRP A 104 5.87 -39.72 -6.84
C TRP A 104 6.93 -40.43 -5.99
N ALA A 105 6.63 -40.52 -4.69
CA ALA A 105 7.38 -41.24 -3.67
C ALA A 105 6.45 -42.21 -2.94
N GLU A 106 6.84 -43.48 -2.89
CA GLU A 106 6.12 -44.52 -2.17
C GLU A 106 6.69 -44.59 -0.74
N LEU A 107 5.87 -44.24 0.24
CA LEU A 107 6.19 -44.21 1.67
C LEU A 107 5.53 -45.43 2.34
N ASP A 108 6.25 -46.11 3.22
CA ASP A 108 5.71 -47.24 3.99
C ASP A 108 5.50 -46.77 5.44
N LEU A 109 4.23 -46.63 5.83
CA LEU A 109 3.81 -46.25 7.19
C LEU A 109 3.68 -47.51 8.03
N GLU A 110 4.56 -47.65 9.01
CA GLU A 110 4.59 -48.74 9.96
C GLU A 110 4.00 -48.30 11.30
N LEU A 111 2.95 -48.98 11.77
CA LEU A 111 2.26 -48.69 13.03
C LEU A 111 2.43 -49.84 14.01
N SER A 112 2.67 -49.55 15.29
CA SER A 112 2.78 -50.56 16.35
C SER A 112 2.34 -50.03 17.71
N TYR A 113 1.82 -50.93 18.55
CA TYR A 113 1.59 -50.67 19.98
C TYR A 113 2.84 -50.90 20.85
N ASN A 114 3.97 -51.26 20.24
CA ASN A 114 5.24 -51.51 20.94
C ASN A 114 6.35 -50.65 20.35
N GLU A 115 7.11 -49.97 21.21
CA GLU A 115 8.27 -49.12 20.85
C GLU A 115 9.32 -49.87 20.02
N GLN A 116 9.46 -51.19 20.24
CA GLN A 116 10.42 -52.04 19.57
C GLN A 116 9.93 -52.57 18.21
N PHE A 117 8.65 -52.34 17.85
CA PHE A 117 8.02 -52.85 16.63
C PHE A 117 8.13 -54.39 16.49
N GLU A 118 8.24 -55.11 17.62
CA GLU A 118 8.35 -56.56 17.67
C GLU A 118 6.96 -57.21 17.82
N ASN A 119 6.57 -58.02 16.82
CA ASN A 119 5.28 -58.72 16.70
C ASN A 119 4.06 -57.76 16.72
N GLY A 120 3.32 -57.69 15.61
CA GLY A 120 2.08 -56.91 15.53
C GLY A 120 2.24 -55.50 14.96
N THR A 121 2.91 -55.39 13.81
CA THR A 121 3.07 -54.14 13.04
C THR A 121 2.18 -54.15 11.80
N THR A 122 1.45 -53.07 11.53
CA THR A 122 0.81 -52.86 10.22
C THR A 122 1.74 -52.03 9.36
N ARG A 123 1.90 -52.41 8.10
CA ARG A 123 2.63 -51.62 7.08
C ARG A 123 1.68 -51.25 5.96
N ASN A 124 1.51 -49.96 5.72
CA ASN A 124 0.66 -49.45 4.66
C ASN A 124 1.49 -48.60 3.68
N LEU A 125 1.39 -48.94 2.39
CA LEU A 125 2.05 -48.21 1.31
C LEU A 125 1.25 -46.96 0.96
N TYR A 126 1.95 -45.84 0.77
CA TYR A 126 1.38 -44.53 0.50
C TYR A 126 2.12 -43.84 -0.64
N ASP A 127 1.40 -43.55 -1.73
CA ASP A 127 1.93 -42.77 -2.83
C ASP A 127 1.75 -41.27 -2.57
N ALA A 128 2.87 -40.57 -2.45
CA ALA A 128 2.97 -39.15 -2.18
C ALA A 128 3.50 -38.38 -3.40
N TRP A 129 2.86 -37.25 -3.78
CA TRP A 129 3.47 -36.31 -4.71
C TRP A 129 4.39 -35.34 -3.95
N VAL A 130 5.70 -35.51 -4.11
CA VAL A 130 6.71 -34.72 -3.39
C VAL A 130 7.17 -33.53 -4.22
N VAL A 131 7.11 -32.32 -3.66
CA VAL A 131 7.70 -31.11 -4.24
C VAL A 131 9.04 -30.81 -3.58
N THR A 132 10.10 -30.66 -4.37
CA THR A 132 11.43 -30.28 -3.83
C THR A 132 11.47 -28.79 -3.55
N GLY A 133 12.16 -28.39 -2.49
CA GLY A 133 12.19 -26.99 -2.06
C GLY A 133 12.70 -25.99 -3.11
N GLY A 134 13.63 -26.38 -3.99
CA GLY A 134 14.05 -25.48 -5.09
C GLY A 134 12.95 -25.12 -6.08
N LEU A 135 11.94 -25.99 -6.26
CA LEU A 135 10.80 -25.72 -7.14
C LEU A 135 9.82 -24.72 -6.53
N THR A 136 9.75 -24.62 -5.21
CA THR A 136 8.78 -23.75 -4.50
C THR A 136 9.11 -22.25 -4.64
N VAL A 137 10.35 -21.92 -5.02
CA VAL A 137 10.80 -20.57 -5.35
C VAL A 137 10.33 -20.13 -6.74
N ILE A 138 9.97 -21.07 -7.62
CA ILE A 138 9.62 -20.76 -9.01
C ILE A 138 8.38 -19.87 -9.11
N PRO A 139 7.24 -20.15 -8.45
CA PRO A 139 6.06 -19.30 -8.59
C PRO A 139 6.33 -17.84 -8.18
N PRO A 140 6.93 -17.55 -7.01
CA PRO A 140 7.39 -16.20 -6.68
C PRO A 140 8.32 -15.57 -7.70
N ALA A 141 9.35 -16.31 -8.16
CA ALA A 141 10.33 -15.79 -9.09
C ALA A 141 9.71 -15.47 -10.46
N VAL A 142 8.78 -16.32 -10.93
CA VAL A 142 8.00 -16.10 -12.15
C VAL A 142 7.10 -14.89 -11.98
N THR A 143 6.41 -14.74 -10.85
CA THR A 143 5.58 -13.55 -10.57
C THR A 143 6.42 -12.29 -10.63
N VAL A 144 7.56 -12.24 -9.94
CA VAL A 144 8.46 -11.08 -9.97
C VAL A 144 8.96 -10.82 -11.39
N LEU A 145 9.42 -11.85 -12.10
CA LEU A 145 9.93 -11.73 -13.47
C LEU A 145 8.85 -11.20 -14.43
N VAL A 146 7.66 -11.78 -14.39
CA VAL A 146 6.52 -11.36 -15.20
C VAL A 146 6.16 -9.93 -14.85
N ALA A 147 6.03 -9.58 -13.57
CA ALA A 147 5.73 -8.23 -13.13
C ALA A 147 6.72 -7.20 -13.70
N VAL A 148 8.03 -7.51 -13.67
CA VAL A 148 9.08 -6.65 -14.20
C VAL A 148 9.04 -6.54 -15.73
N VAL A 149 8.73 -7.63 -16.44
CA VAL A 149 8.73 -7.69 -17.91
C VAL A 149 7.45 -7.10 -18.50
N THR A 150 6.29 -7.49 -17.99
CA THR A 150 4.97 -7.08 -18.50
C THR A 150 4.58 -5.70 -18.01
N ARG A 151 5.11 -5.27 -16.85
CA ARG A 151 4.67 -4.07 -16.13
C ARG A 151 3.20 -4.14 -15.71
N GLU A 152 2.66 -5.36 -15.56
CA GLU A 152 1.26 -5.62 -15.27
C GLU A 152 1.14 -6.59 -14.09
N VAL A 153 0.64 -6.10 -12.95
CA VAL A 153 0.59 -6.87 -11.70
C VAL A 153 -0.48 -7.93 -11.68
N LEU A 154 -1.68 -7.65 -12.18
CA LEU A 154 -2.77 -8.63 -12.18
C LEU A 154 -2.37 -9.90 -12.93
N TRP A 155 -1.72 -9.74 -14.10
CA TRP A 155 -1.18 -10.86 -14.86
C TRP A 155 -0.03 -11.57 -14.15
N ALA A 156 0.85 -10.82 -13.49
CA ALA A 156 1.96 -11.41 -12.74
C ALA A 156 1.49 -12.28 -11.56
N LEU A 157 0.53 -11.78 -10.77
CA LEU A 157 -0.05 -12.52 -9.65
C LEU A 157 -0.81 -13.74 -10.16
N TRP A 158 -1.66 -13.59 -11.18
CA TRP A 158 -2.43 -14.70 -11.73
C TRP A 158 -1.51 -15.80 -12.31
N ILE A 159 -0.48 -15.44 -13.08
CA ILE A 159 0.51 -16.40 -13.61
C ILE A 159 1.28 -17.05 -12.45
N GLY A 160 1.53 -16.32 -11.37
CA GLY A 160 2.10 -16.85 -10.13
C GLY A 160 1.26 -17.96 -9.52
N VAL A 161 -0.02 -17.69 -9.25
CA VAL A 161 -0.97 -18.69 -8.74
C VAL A 161 -1.04 -19.89 -9.67
N TRP A 162 -1.14 -19.65 -10.98
CA TRP A 162 -1.20 -20.72 -11.97
C TRP A 162 0.09 -21.56 -12.01
N THR A 163 1.25 -20.94 -11.84
CA THR A 163 2.55 -21.63 -11.78
C THR A 163 2.66 -22.49 -10.52
N ALA A 164 2.24 -21.97 -9.36
CA ALA A 164 2.16 -22.73 -8.12
C ALA A 164 1.21 -23.92 -8.26
N ALA A 165 0.00 -23.69 -8.79
CA ALA A 165 -0.95 -24.75 -9.09
C ALA A 165 -0.38 -25.78 -10.08
N MET A 166 0.41 -25.38 -11.09
CA MET A 166 1.04 -26.35 -11.98
C MET A 166 2.00 -27.29 -11.25
N ILE A 167 2.76 -26.80 -10.27
CA ILE A 167 3.69 -27.62 -9.47
C ILE A 167 2.90 -28.62 -8.61
N ILE A 168 1.82 -28.14 -7.99
CA ILE A 168 0.96 -28.92 -7.09
C ILE A 168 0.19 -30.00 -7.87
N TYR A 169 -0.38 -29.65 -9.02
CA TYR A 169 -1.23 -30.53 -9.83
C TYR A 169 -0.43 -31.28 -10.91
N GLN A 170 0.79 -31.73 -10.56
CA GLN A 170 1.60 -32.67 -11.35
C GLN A 170 1.94 -32.17 -12.77
N GLY A 171 2.02 -30.86 -12.97
CA GLY A 171 2.30 -30.24 -14.26
C GLY A 171 1.11 -30.25 -15.24
N ASN A 172 -0.11 -30.58 -14.80
CA ASN A 172 -1.29 -30.52 -15.68
C ASN A 172 -1.79 -29.07 -15.82
N PRO A 173 -1.64 -28.44 -17.01
CA PRO A 173 -1.93 -27.02 -17.18
C PRO A 173 -3.43 -26.71 -17.08
N LEU A 174 -4.29 -27.61 -17.54
CA LEU A 174 -5.74 -27.41 -17.53
C LEU A 174 -6.30 -27.56 -16.11
N THR A 175 -5.87 -28.58 -15.38
CA THR A 175 -6.27 -28.74 -13.99
C THR A 175 -5.76 -27.56 -13.16
N ALA A 176 -4.49 -27.18 -13.29
CA ALA A 176 -3.94 -26.03 -12.58
C ALA A 176 -4.69 -24.72 -12.90
N PHE A 177 -5.07 -24.50 -14.16
CA PHE A 177 -5.90 -23.35 -14.55
C PHE A 177 -7.25 -23.34 -13.83
N LEU A 178 -7.95 -24.48 -13.84
CA LEU A 178 -9.25 -24.61 -13.17
C LEU A 178 -9.12 -24.41 -11.65
N ARG A 179 -8.04 -24.93 -11.05
CA ARG A 179 -7.76 -24.83 -9.60
C ARG A 179 -7.37 -23.43 -9.17
N THR A 180 -6.73 -22.66 -10.05
CA THR A 180 -6.50 -21.22 -9.86
C THR A 180 -7.83 -20.49 -9.67
N LEU A 181 -8.85 -20.84 -10.45
CA LEU A 181 -10.16 -20.18 -10.41
C LEU A 181 -11.08 -20.70 -9.30
N ASP A 182 -11.20 -22.01 -9.11
CA ASP A 182 -12.23 -22.62 -8.26
C ASP A 182 -11.76 -22.91 -6.83
N THR A 183 -10.45 -23.03 -6.61
CA THR A 183 -9.85 -23.35 -5.31
C THR A 183 -9.24 -22.08 -4.76
N TYR A 184 -8.11 -21.64 -5.30
CA TYR A 184 -7.35 -20.51 -4.73
C TYR A 184 -8.08 -19.17 -4.74
N MET A 185 -8.76 -18.80 -5.83
CA MET A 185 -9.52 -17.55 -5.88
C MET A 185 -10.79 -17.58 -5.04
N VAL A 186 -11.48 -18.71 -4.98
CA VAL A 186 -12.72 -18.85 -4.21
C VAL A 186 -12.42 -18.93 -2.71
N GLU A 187 -11.40 -19.67 -2.29
CA GLU A 187 -10.98 -19.77 -0.88
C GLU A 187 -10.46 -18.43 -0.37
N SER A 188 -9.65 -17.73 -1.17
CA SER A 188 -9.24 -16.36 -0.91
C SER A 188 -10.43 -15.42 -0.69
N LEU A 189 -11.44 -15.45 -1.56
CA LEU A 189 -12.63 -14.61 -1.43
C LEU A 189 -13.57 -15.05 -0.29
N GLY A 190 -13.57 -16.35 0.03
CA GLY A 190 -14.43 -16.95 1.05
C GLY A 190 -13.92 -16.80 2.48
N ASN A 191 -12.68 -16.34 2.66
CA ASN A 191 -12.11 -16.06 3.98
C ASN A 191 -12.81 -14.86 4.64
N ILE A 192 -13.16 -15.02 5.92
CA ILE A 192 -13.92 -14.02 6.69
C ILE A 192 -13.11 -12.73 6.89
N ASP A 193 -11.83 -12.84 7.22
CA ASP A 193 -10.95 -11.70 7.48
C ASP A 193 -10.73 -10.89 6.20
N HIS A 194 -10.56 -11.58 5.07
CA HIS A 194 -10.52 -10.97 3.74
C HIS A 194 -11.81 -10.22 3.40
N ALA A 195 -12.97 -10.77 3.77
CA ALA A 195 -14.25 -10.11 3.55
C ALA A 195 -14.37 -8.81 4.37
N PHE A 196 -13.86 -8.78 5.61
CA PHE A 196 -13.78 -7.53 6.39
C PHE A 196 -12.93 -6.48 5.69
N VAL A 197 -11.76 -6.88 5.16
CA VAL A 197 -10.86 -6.01 4.39
C VAL A 197 -11.57 -5.38 3.17
N ILE A 198 -12.29 -6.19 2.40
CA ILE A 198 -13.01 -5.69 1.22
C ILE A 198 -14.14 -4.73 1.63
N LEU A 199 -14.94 -5.10 2.64
CA LEU A 199 -16.09 -4.30 3.05
C LEU A 199 -15.71 -2.94 3.62
N PHE A 200 -14.71 -2.87 4.52
CA PHE A 200 -14.29 -1.55 5.04
C PHE A 200 -13.71 -0.70 3.91
N SER A 201 -12.97 -1.29 2.96
CA SER A 201 -12.39 -0.58 1.81
C SER A 201 -13.46 0.09 0.97
N TRP A 202 -14.58 -0.61 0.73
CA TRP A 202 -15.74 -0.05 0.03
C TRP A 202 -16.40 1.08 0.83
N PHE A 203 -16.64 0.89 2.13
CA PHE A 203 -17.23 1.95 2.95
C PHE A 203 -16.34 3.19 3.04
N LEU A 204 -15.05 3.01 3.25
CA LEU A 204 -14.09 4.10 3.33
C LEU A 204 -14.01 4.86 2.00
N SER A 205 -13.85 4.16 0.88
CA SER A 205 -13.79 4.80 -0.44
C SER A 205 -15.09 5.52 -0.81
N GLY A 206 -16.25 4.89 -0.54
CA GLY A 206 -17.53 5.54 -0.77
C GLY A 206 -17.74 6.77 0.12
N LEU A 207 -17.32 6.73 1.39
CA LEU A 207 -17.28 7.90 2.28
C LEU A 207 -16.47 9.05 1.65
N ILE A 208 -15.28 8.73 1.18
CA ILE A 208 -14.35 9.70 0.57
C ILE A 208 -14.96 10.33 -0.68
N ALA A 209 -15.60 9.54 -1.55
CA ALA A 209 -16.28 10.04 -2.74
C ALA A 209 -17.37 11.07 -2.40
N VAL A 210 -18.21 10.79 -1.40
CA VAL A 210 -19.26 11.73 -0.97
C VAL A 210 -18.65 12.97 -0.32
N VAL A 211 -17.60 12.82 0.49
CA VAL A 211 -16.86 13.95 1.08
C VAL A 211 -16.31 14.88 0.00
N SER A 212 -15.68 14.32 -1.03
CA SER A 212 -15.12 15.09 -2.16
C SER A 212 -16.22 15.83 -2.92
N LYS A 213 -17.30 15.13 -3.29
CA LYS A 213 -18.44 15.71 -4.02
C LYS A 213 -19.21 16.75 -3.21
N SER A 214 -19.23 16.61 -1.87
CA SER A 214 -19.90 17.56 -0.96
C SER A 214 -19.17 18.89 -0.80
N GLY A 215 -18.00 19.05 -1.44
CA GLY A 215 -17.15 20.23 -1.30
C GLY A 215 -16.37 20.28 0.02
N GLY A 216 -16.34 19.18 0.78
CA GLY A 216 -15.67 19.08 2.07
C GLY A 216 -14.18 19.33 1.97
N ALA A 217 -13.52 18.61 1.07
CA ALA A 217 -12.08 18.70 0.88
C ALA A 217 -11.63 20.07 0.31
N HIS A 218 -12.40 20.63 -0.62
CA HIS A 218 -12.20 21.99 -1.12
C HIS A 218 -12.38 23.05 -0.02
N GLY A 219 -13.32 22.83 0.91
CA GLY A 219 -13.52 23.69 2.08
C GLY A 219 -12.33 23.67 3.04
N ILE A 220 -11.70 22.51 3.25
CA ILE A 220 -10.48 22.36 4.05
C ILE A 220 -9.35 23.17 3.41
N ALA A 221 -9.14 23.00 2.10
CA ALA A 221 -8.15 23.78 1.36
C ALA A 221 -8.36 25.29 1.56
N GLY A 222 -9.60 25.79 1.42
CA GLY A 222 -9.96 27.19 1.62
C GLY A 222 -9.57 27.82 2.97
N LEU A 223 -9.43 27.03 4.04
CA LEU A 223 -8.91 27.51 5.32
C LEU A 223 -7.41 27.80 5.25
N ILE A 224 -6.67 26.91 4.59
CA ILE A 224 -5.21 26.99 4.47
C ILE A 224 -4.81 28.14 3.55
N ILE A 225 -5.56 28.39 2.47
CA ILE A 225 -5.31 29.49 1.52
C ILE A 225 -5.09 30.84 2.23
N LYS A 226 -5.86 31.10 3.29
CA LYS A 226 -5.82 32.37 4.05
C LYS A 226 -4.51 32.60 4.80
N THR A 227 -3.72 31.55 5.01
CA THR A 227 -2.46 31.61 5.76
C THR A 227 -1.26 31.94 4.87
N ILE A 228 -1.45 31.95 3.55
CA ILE A 228 -0.38 32.02 2.55
C ILE A 228 -0.02 33.49 2.26
N LYS A 229 1.27 33.82 2.40
CA LYS A 229 1.81 35.18 2.23
C LYS A 229 2.95 35.27 1.21
N ASN A 230 3.65 34.17 0.98
CA ASN A 230 4.83 34.08 0.13
C ASN A 230 5.03 32.65 -0.42
N LYS A 231 5.96 32.49 -1.36
CA LYS A 231 6.30 31.20 -1.98
C LYS A 231 6.59 30.07 -0.99
N ARG A 232 7.34 30.35 0.08
CA ARG A 232 7.59 29.38 1.16
C ARG A 232 6.29 28.92 1.81
N SER A 233 5.45 29.87 2.23
CA SER A 233 4.16 29.55 2.86
C SER A 233 3.20 28.86 1.90
N ALA A 234 3.29 29.11 0.59
CA ALA A 234 2.49 28.42 -0.41
C ALA A 234 2.90 26.94 -0.51
N GLN A 235 4.20 26.65 -0.61
CA GLN A 235 4.71 25.29 -0.59
C GLN A 235 4.42 24.57 0.74
N MET A 236 4.55 25.26 1.88
CA MET A 236 4.18 24.71 3.20
C MET A 236 2.68 24.40 3.29
N ALA A 237 1.83 25.27 2.74
CA ALA A 237 0.40 25.05 2.68
C ALA A 237 0.04 23.83 1.83
N ILE A 238 0.68 23.66 0.67
CA ILE A 238 0.53 22.49 -0.20
C ILE A 238 0.95 21.23 0.57
N PHE A 239 2.15 21.23 1.14
CA PHE A 239 2.68 20.10 1.91
C PHE A 239 1.76 19.71 3.08
N PHE A 240 1.39 20.65 3.95
CA PHE A 240 0.54 20.34 5.11
C PHE A 240 -0.90 20.02 4.75
N LEU A 241 -1.45 20.55 3.65
CA LEU A 241 -2.77 20.14 3.20
C LEU A 241 -2.77 18.64 2.83
N GLY A 242 -1.68 18.12 2.26
CA GLY A 242 -1.52 16.68 2.02
C GLY A 242 -1.57 15.85 3.31
N PHE A 243 -1.00 16.35 4.43
CA PHE A 243 -1.15 15.71 5.74
C PHE A 243 -2.60 15.72 6.26
N VAL A 244 -3.41 16.69 5.87
CA VAL A 244 -4.81 16.78 6.30
C VAL A 244 -5.68 15.83 5.48
N ILE A 245 -5.36 15.61 4.20
CA ILE A 245 -6.07 14.71 3.28
C ILE A 245 -5.38 13.34 3.26
N PHE A 246 -4.97 12.83 4.42
CA PHE A 246 -4.20 11.56 4.54
C PHE A 246 -5.03 10.29 4.31
N PHE A 247 -6.35 10.43 4.27
CA PHE A 247 -7.26 9.30 4.30
C PHE A 247 -7.35 8.55 2.96
N ASP A 248 -6.93 9.16 1.84
CA ASP A 248 -6.95 8.55 0.51
C ASP A 248 -5.93 9.20 -0.41
N ASP A 249 -5.17 8.39 -1.14
CA ASP A 249 -4.09 8.82 -2.02
C ASP A 249 -4.61 9.53 -3.29
N TYR A 250 -5.59 8.97 -3.98
CA TYR A 250 -6.14 9.59 -5.19
C TYR A 250 -6.88 10.89 -4.90
N ALA A 251 -7.71 10.90 -3.85
CA ALA A 251 -8.41 12.10 -3.41
C ALA A 251 -7.43 13.18 -2.95
N ASN A 252 -6.38 12.82 -2.20
CA ASN A 252 -5.31 13.74 -1.83
C ASN A 252 -4.72 14.39 -3.08
N THR A 253 -4.29 13.57 -4.05
CA THR A 253 -3.67 14.04 -5.29
C THR A 253 -4.57 14.99 -6.07
N LEU A 254 -5.83 14.60 -6.30
CA LEU A 254 -6.80 15.39 -7.07
C LEU A 254 -7.18 16.70 -6.38
N ILE A 255 -7.47 16.66 -5.08
CA ILE A 255 -7.91 17.84 -4.33
C ILE A 255 -6.75 18.82 -4.18
N LEU A 256 -5.56 18.33 -3.83
CA LEU A 256 -4.36 19.15 -3.70
C LEU A 256 -4.02 19.79 -5.04
N GLY A 257 -3.90 18.98 -6.09
CA GLY A 257 -3.55 19.42 -7.43
C GLY A 257 -4.57 20.40 -8.02
N GLY A 258 -5.86 20.12 -7.92
CA GLY A 258 -6.93 20.99 -8.43
C GLY A 258 -7.08 22.30 -7.66
N THR A 259 -7.07 22.24 -6.32
CA THR A 259 -7.38 23.41 -5.48
C THR A 259 -6.18 24.32 -5.24
N MET A 260 -4.98 23.77 -5.08
CA MET A 260 -3.78 24.55 -4.77
C MET A 260 -3.07 25.06 -6.02
N ARG A 261 -3.40 24.55 -7.21
CA ARG A 261 -2.79 24.99 -8.48
C ARG A 261 -2.83 26.50 -8.69
N PRO A 262 -3.97 27.21 -8.58
CA PRO A 262 -3.99 28.67 -8.79
C PRO A 262 -3.09 29.43 -7.83
N ILE A 263 -2.88 28.89 -6.62
CA ILE A 263 -2.04 29.48 -5.58
C ILE A 263 -0.57 29.19 -5.85
N ALA A 264 -0.23 27.96 -6.23
CA ALA A 264 1.10 27.59 -6.66
C ALA A 264 1.57 28.51 -7.81
N ASP A 265 0.67 28.78 -8.75
CA ASP A 265 0.90 29.68 -9.89
C ASP A 265 1.12 31.12 -9.45
N LEU A 266 0.24 31.63 -8.57
CA LEU A 266 0.33 32.99 -8.04
C LEU A 266 1.68 33.27 -7.37
N TYR A 267 2.26 32.25 -6.72
CA TYR A 267 3.54 32.34 -6.02
C TYR A 267 4.73 31.76 -6.79
N TRP A 268 4.58 31.52 -8.10
CA TRP A 268 5.66 31.05 -8.99
C TRP A 268 6.37 29.78 -8.50
N VAL A 269 5.61 28.81 -8.00
CA VAL A 269 6.09 27.45 -7.73
C VAL A 269 6.15 26.71 -9.07
N ALA A 270 7.28 26.04 -9.36
CA ALA A 270 7.43 25.22 -10.56
C ALA A 270 6.38 24.11 -10.60
N ARG A 271 5.87 23.79 -11.79
CA ARG A 271 4.89 22.72 -11.97
C ARG A 271 5.44 21.38 -11.55
N GLU A 272 6.72 21.16 -11.82
CA GLU A 272 7.48 20.00 -11.37
C GLU A 272 7.57 19.95 -9.84
N LYS A 273 7.85 21.08 -9.18
CA LYS A 273 7.91 21.14 -7.71
C LYS A 273 6.52 20.94 -7.09
N PHE A 274 5.49 21.53 -7.69
CA PHE A 274 4.11 21.38 -7.24
C PHE A 274 3.66 19.92 -7.33
N ALA A 275 3.88 19.27 -8.48
CA ALA A 275 3.61 17.85 -8.66
C ALA A 275 4.40 16.99 -7.66
N ALA A 276 5.68 17.28 -7.43
CA ALA A 276 6.48 16.59 -6.43
C ALA A 276 5.99 16.77 -4.99
N LEU A 277 5.43 17.93 -4.64
CA LEU A 277 4.83 18.15 -3.33
C LEU A 277 3.51 17.38 -3.19
N VAL A 278 2.68 17.36 -4.23
CA VAL A 278 1.45 16.56 -4.27
C VAL A 278 1.80 15.09 -4.06
N ASP A 279 2.63 14.54 -4.94
CA ASP A 279 3.03 13.13 -4.98
C ASP A 279 3.65 12.67 -3.65
N CYS A 280 4.60 13.45 -3.11
CA CYS A 280 5.27 13.09 -1.86
C CYS A 280 4.38 13.08 -0.61
N THR A 281 3.21 13.71 -0.67
CA THR A 281 2.24 13.71 0.43
C THR A 281 1.12 12.71 0.23
N THR A 282 1.12 12.00 -0.90
CA THR A 282 0.12 11.00 -1.27
C THR A 282 0.49 9.63 -0.67
N ALA A 283 1.30 8.83 -1.35
CA ALA A 283 1.63 7.47 -0.93
C ALA A 283 2.39 7.40 0.42
N PRO A 284 3.36 8.28 0.73
CA PRO A 284 4.10 8.23 1.99
C PRO A 284 3.21 8.46 3.20
N ILE A 285 2.24 9.36 3.10
CA ILE A 285 1.33 9.66 4.22
C ILE A 285 0.32 8.52 4.36
N ALA A 286 -0.24 8.03 3.24
CA ALA A 286 -1.16 6.89 3.26
C ALA A 286 -0.53 5.64 3.91
N SER A 287 0.76 5.40 3.69
CA SER A 287 1.49 4.25 4.25
C SER A 287 1.84 4.38 5.74
N ILE A 288 1.89 5.60 6.31
CA ILE A 288 2.22 5.80 7.75
C ILE A 288 1.01 6.18 8.59
N ALA A 289 -0.09 6.59 7.95
CA ALA A 289 -1.29 7.02 8.64
C ALA A 289 -1.99 5.84 9.31
N PRO A 290 -2.34 5.93 10.61
CA PRO A 290 -3.05 4.86 11.32
C PRO A 290 -4.44 4.53 10.76
N ILE A 291 -5.00 5.44 9.96
CA ILE A 291 -6.23 5.25 9.22
C ILE A 291 -6.03 5.85 7.83
N SER A 292 -6.08 5.04 6.79
CA SER A 292 -5.98 5.47 5.39
C SER A 292 -6.66 4.45 4.49
N SER A 293 -6.73 4.70 3.18
CA SER A 293 -7.17 3.71 2.21
C SER A 293 -6.27 2.46 2.19
N TRP A 294 -5.01 2.56 2.63
CA TRP A 294 -4.02 1.47 2.62
C TRP A 294 -4.12 0.56 3.84
N ILE A 295 -4.62 1.06 4.98
CA ILE A 295 -4.48 0.36 6.27
C ILE A 295 -4.98 -1.07 6.22
N GLY A 296 -6.22 -1.32 5.80
CA GLY A 296 -6.72 -2.70 5.85
C GLY A 296 -6.15 -3.61 4.76
N PHE A 297 -5.58 -3.06 3.69
CA PHE A 297 -4.75 -3.85 2.78
C PHE A 297 -3.46 -4.31 3.45
N GLU A 298 -2.72 -3.38 4.08
CA GLU A 298 -1.49 -3.72 4.81
C GLU A 298 -1.79 -4.70 5.97
N LEU A 299 -2.88 -4.49 6.72
CA LEU A 299 -3.29 -5.40 7.80
C LEU A 299 -3.66 -6.79 7.28
N GLY A 300 -4.36 -6.89 6.15
CA GLY A 300 -4.66 -8.18 5.51
C GLY A 300 -3.39 -8.97 5.23
N LEU A 301 -2.41 -8.35 4.56
CA LEU A 301 -1.14 -9.02 4.22
C LEU A 301 -0.30 -9.37 5.45
N ILE A 302 -0.31 -8.52 6.48
CA ILE A 302 0.37 -8.81 7.74
C ILE A 302 -0.29 -10.02 8.42
N GLN A 303 -1.62 -10.05 8.50
CA GLN A 303 -2.35 -11.16 9.11
C GLN A 303 -2.08 -12.47 8.39
N ASP A 304 -2.07 -12.48 7.06
CA ASP A 304 -1.72 -13.70 6.31
C ASP A 304 -0.33 -14.20 6.64
N SER A 305 0.64 -13.29 6.80
CA SER A 305 1.98 -13.67 7.25
C SER A 305 1.97 -14.26 8.66
N LEU A 306 1.13 -13.77 9.57
CA LEU A 306 1.02 -14.31 10.93
C LEU A 306 0.34 -15.67 10.94
N THR A 307 -0.78 -15.82 10.22
CA THR A 307 -1.49 -17.09 10.04
C THR A 307 -0.60 -18.15 9.41
N GLN A 308 0.27 -17.76 8.47
CA GLN A 308 1.27 -18.65 7.89
C GLN A 308 2.28 -19.14 8.92
N LEU A 309 2.75 -18.27 9.81
CA LEU A 309 3.69 -18.64 10.87
C LEU A 309 3.02 -19.51 11.94
N GLU A 310 1.75 -19.25 12.25
CA GLU A 310 0.96 -20.08 13.16
C GLU A 310 0.76 -21.49 12.58
N ALA A 311 0.46 -21.59 11.28
CA ALA A 311 0.35 -22.88 10.58
C ALA A 311 1.66 -23.69 10.58
N LEU A 312 2.81 -23.03 10.70
CA LEU A 312 4.12 -23.65 10.86
C LEU A 312 4.44 -24.09 12.30
N GLY A 313 3.56 -23.82 13.27
CA GLY A 313 3.75 -24.18 14.66
C GLY A 313 4.59 -23.18 15.48
N TYR A 314 4.79 -21.95 15.00
CA TYR A 314 5.45 -20.92 15.80
C TYR A 314 4.51 -20.39 16.88
N GLU A 315 4.93 -20.51 18.13
CA GLU A 315 4.26 -19.93 19.31
C GLU A 315 4.85 -18.54 19.64
N ASN A 316 4.07 -17.67 20.29
CA ASN A 316 4.44 -16.28 20.65
C ASN A 316 4.52 -15.29 19.46
N LEU A 317 3.62 -15.42 18.50
CA LEU A 317 3.45 -14.41 17.45
C LEU A 317 2.82 -13.11 18.02
N PRO A 318 3.04 -11.95 17.37
CA PRO A 318 2.33 -10.71 17.71
C PRO A 318 0.81 -10.92 17.77
N SER A 319 0.14 -10.33 18.77
CA SER A 319 -1.26 -10.64 19.06
C SER A 319 -2.24 -10.09 18.01
N SER A 320 -1.85 -9.03 17.29
CA SER A 320 -2.67 -8.46 16.22
C SER A 320 -1.84 -7.89 15.07
N ALA A 321 -2.37 -8.00 13.85
CA ALA A 321 -1.79 -7.34 12.68
C ALA A 321 -1.67 -5.82 12.84
N TYR A 322 -2.58 -5.19 13.62
CA TYR A 322 -2.55 -3.75 13.89
C TYR A 322 -1.37 -3.37 14.78
N GLU A 323 -1.04 -4.18 15.77
CA GLU A 323 0.16 -4.00 16.59
C GLU A 323 1.42 -4.03 15.74
N VAL A 324 1.55 -5.02 14.84
CA VAL A 324 2.67 -5.10 13.89
C VAL A 324 2.74 -3.82 13.05
N PHE A 325 1.61 -3.38 12.48
CA PHE A 325 1.55 -2.15 11.68
C PHE A 325 2.07 -0.94 12.47
N ILE A 326 1.57 -0.69 13.68
CA ILE A 326 2.00 0.45 14.51
C ILE A 326 3.50 0.38 14.83
N ASN A 327 4.00 -0.81 15.18
CA ASN A 327 5.43 -1.01 15.47
C ASN A 327 6.33 -0.82 14.24
N THR A 328 5.79 -0.98 13.03
CA THR A 328 6.55 -0.70 11.79
C THR A 328 6.67 0.80 11.48
N ILE A 329 5.79 1.67 11.99
CA ILE A 329 5.75 3.11 11.65
C ILE A 329 7.12 3.79 11.87
N PRO A 330 7.82 3.62 13.01
CA PRO A 330 9.13 4.24 13.22
C PRO A 330 10.21 3.79 12.22
N SER A 331 10.05 2.61 11.61
CA SER A 331 10.96 2.05 10.60
C SER A 331 10.51 2.29 9.15
N ARG A 332 9.46 3.09 8.91
CA ARG A 332 9.02 3.51 7.56
C ARG A 332 9.98 4.55 6.99
N TYR A 333 11.25 4.18 6.85
CA TYR A 333 12.36 5.08 6.62
C TYR A 333 12.22 5.88 5.33
N TYR A 334 11.94 5.25 4.19
CA TYR A 334 11.79 5.99 2.93
C TYR A 334 10.65 7.02 2.97
N PRO A 335 9.40 6.64 3.32
CA PRO A 335 8.30 7.61 3.48
C PRO A 335 8.66 8.78 4.40
N MET A 336 9.20 8.48 5.59
CA MET A 336 9.55 9.49 6.59
C MET A 336 10.69 10.40 6.12
N PHE A 337 11.71 9.84 5.46
CA PHE A 337 12.84 10.62 4.92
C PHE A 337 12.40 11.50 3.75
N MET A 338 11.50 11.03 2.89
CA MET A 338 10.97 11.81 1.77
C MET A 338 10.12 13.00 2.26
N LEU A 339 9.25 12.78 3.25
CA LEU A 339 8.47 13.86 3.88
C LEU A 339 9.38 14.89 4.56
N LEU A 340 10.39 14.42 5.32
CA LEU A 340 11.35 15.31 5.95
C LEU A 340 12.18 16.08 4.92
N LEU A 341 12.64 15.42 3.85
CA LEU A 341 13.40 16.05 2.77
C LEU A 341 12.64 17.26 2.25
N GLN A 342 11.37 17.07 1.87
CA GLN A 342 10.54 18.13 1.33
C GLN A 342 10.31 19.24 2.35
N PHE A 343 10.03 18.90 3.60
CA PHE A 343 9.91 19.88 4.68
C PHE A 343 11.16 20.75 4.83
N VAL A 344 12.35 20.15 4.85
CA VAL A 344 13.63 20.88 5.00
C VAL A 344 13.94 21.71 3.74
N LEU A 345 13.66 21.21 2.53
CA LEU A 345 13.83 21.95 1.28
C LEU A 345 12.96 23.21 1.27
N ILE A 346 11.68 23.09 1.64
CA ILE A 346 10.74 24.22 1.72
C ILE A 346 11.21 25.24 2.75
N LEU A 347 11.55 24.80 3.97
CA LEU A 347 11.98 25.69 5.05
C LEU A 347 13.27 26.45 4.69
N SER A 348 14.24 25.74 4.13
CA SER A 348 15.54 26.32 3.77
C SER A 348 15.52 27.09 2.45
N MET A 349 14.46 26.95 1.65
CA MET A 349 14.36 27.45 0.27
C MET A 349 15.55 26.99 -0.57
N ARG A 350 15.90 25.71 -0.43
CA ARG A 350 16.98 25.07 -1.16
C ARG A 350 16.39 23.98 -2.04
N GLU A 351 16.98 23.78 -3.20
CA GLU A 351 16.67 22.67 -4.10
C GLU A 351 17.99 22.12 -4.68
N PHE A 352 17.95 20.94 -5.28
CA PHE A 352 19.11 20.34 -5.95
C PHE A 352 18.68 19.57 -7.18
N GLY A 353 19.63 19.27 -8.05
CA GLY A 353 19.40 18.61 -9.33
C GLY A 353 18.48 19.40 -10.27
N PRO A 354 17.75 18.71 -11.16
CA PRO A 354 16.89 19.35 -12.15
C PRO A 354 15.74 20.18 -11.54
N MET A 355 15.33 19.88 -10.29
CA MET A 355 14.31 20.65 -9.58
C MET A 355 14.78 22.08 -9.27
N LEU A 356 16.07 22.27 -8.98
CA LEU A 356 16.66 23.60 -8.81
C LEU A 356 16.57 24.43 -10.09
N GLU A 357 16.78 23.81 -11.26
CA GLU A 357 16.61 24.47 -12.56
C GLU A 357 15.16 24.89 -12.78
N ALA A 358 14.20 24.00 -12.49
CA ALA A 358 12.78 24.26 -12.63
C ALA A 358 12.30 25.43 -11.74
N GLU A 359 12.72 25.44 -10.47
CA GLU A 359 12.37 26.50 -9.50
C GLU A 359 13.02 27.84 -9.82
N ARG A 360 14.24 27.85 -10.39
CA ARG A 360 14.87 29.07 -10.88
C ARG A 360 14.23 29.58 -12.16
N ARG A 361 13.79 28.68 -13.05
CA ARG A 361 13.06 29.04 -14.27
C ARG A 361 11.78 29.79 -13.92
N THR A 362 10.98 29.28 -12.98
CA THR A 362 9.77 30.00 -12.55
C THR A 362 10.10 31.33 -11.86
N GLN A 363 11.11 31.33 -10.98
CA GLN A 363 11.44 32.51 -10.19
C GLN A 363 12.07 33.64 -11.01
N TYR A 364 12.83 33.37 -12.06
CA TYR A 364 13.53 34.42 -12.84
C TYR A 364 12.97 34.64 -14.25
N LYS A 365 12.35 33.62 -14.86
CA LYS A 365 11.80 33.72 -16.22
C LYS A 365 10.27 33.74 -16.27
N HIS A 366 9.60 33.57 -15.12
CA HIS A 366 8.13 33.52 -15.06
C HIS A 366 7.52 32.43 -15.96
N GLN A 367 8.25 31.33 -16.17
CA GLN A 367 7.83 30.20 -16.98
C GLN A 367 7.53 28.99 -16.10
N LEU A 368 6.24 28.74 -15.82
CA LEU A 368 5.75 27.67 -14.93
C LEU A 368 6.13 26.27 -15.41
N ASN A 369 6.03 26.01 -16.71
CA ASN A 369 6.40 24.77 -17.39
C ASN A 369 7.63 24.99 -18.30
N PRO A 370 8.40 23.93 -18.62
CA PRO A 370 9.44 24.00 -19.65
C PRO A 370 8.80 24.21 -21.04
N GLU A 371 9.50 24.89 -21.95
CA GLU A 371 8.99 25.13 -23.32
C GLU A 371 8.73 23.84 -24.11
N SER A 372 9.43 22.75 -23.77
CA SER A 372 9.24 21.44 -24.37
C SER A 372 8.15 20.59 -23.70
N ALA A 373 7.42 21.13 -22.72
CA ALA A 373 6.39 20.41 -21.99
C ALA A 373 5.29 19.91 -22.92
N ARG A 374 5.02 18.61 -22.86
CA ARG A 374 3.85 17.97 -23.46
C ARG A 374 2.83 17.81 -22.34
N LEU A 375 1.90 18.75 -22.30
CA LEU A 375 0.77 18.64 -21.39
C LEU A 375 -0.20 17.64 -22.01
N GLU A 376 -0.28 16.46 -21.41
CA GLU A 376 -1.36 15.54 -21.71
C GLU A 376 -2.66 16.14 -21.13
N GLU A 377 -3.70 16.21 -21.95
CA GLU A 377 -5.07 16.46 -21.49
C GLU A 377 -5.73 15.09 -21.31
N VAL A 378 -5.71 14.58 -20.08
CA VAL A 378 -6.51 13.42 -19.70
C VAL A 378 -7.80 13.97 -19.12
N GLN A 379 -8.94 13.43 -19.57
CA GLN A 379 -10.22 13.70 -18.94
C GLN A 379 -10.14 13.18 -17.50
N ILE A 380 -9.97 14.10 -16.55
CA ILE A 380 -10.21 13.78 -15.14
C ILE A 380 -11.69 13.46 -15.04
N ASP A 381 -12.03 12.36 -14.37
CA ASP A 381 -13.43 12.01 -14.17
C ASP A 381 -14.06 13.03 -13.19
N ASP A 382 -14.63 14.10 -13.75
CA ASP A 382 -15.28 15.20 -13.01
C ASP A 382 -16.48 14.73 -12.17
N LYS A 383 -16.86 13.44 -12.25
CA LYS A 383 -17.94 12.85 -11.45
C LYS A 383 -17.79 13.10 -9.96
N LEU A 384 -16.57 13.13 -9.42
CA LEU A 384 -16.31 13.37 -8.00
C LEU A 384 -16.05 14.84 -7.64
N GLU A 385 -15.85 15.72 -8.63
CA GLU A 385 -15.69 17.15 -8.37
C GLU A 385 -17.02 17.79 -7.94
N PRO A 386 -17.04 18.65 -6.92
CA PRO A 386 -18.26 19.34 -6.50
C PRO A 386 -18.80 20.25 -7.60
N GLU A 387 -20.12 20.31 -7.75
CA GLU A 387 -20.75 21.27 -8.67
C GLU A 387 -20.42 22.71 -8.25
N ASP A 388 -20.38 23.67 -9.18
CA ASP A 388 -20.03 25.07 -8.91
C ASP A 388 -20.90 25.73 -7.83
N ASP A 389 -22.16 25.32 -7.71
CA ASP A 389 -23.11 25.81 -6.71
C ASP A 389 -23.00 25.10 -5.35
N THR A 390 -22.08 24.15 -5.20
CA THR A 390 -21.90 23.36 -3.99
C THR A 390 -21.09 24.15 -2.96
N PRO A 391 -21.64 24.42 -1.76
CA PRO A 391 -20.94 25.19 -0.74
C PRO A 391 -19.70 24.45 -0.22
N ARG A 392 -18.53 25.05 -0.40
CA ARG A 392 -17.23 24.50 0.01
C ARG A 392 -17.00 24.67 1.52
N ARG A 393 -17.45 23.72 2.34
CA ARG A 393 -17.37 23.78 3.80
C ARG A 393 -16.46 22.70 4.37
N TRP A 394 -15.43 23.13 5.11
CA TRP A 394 -14.42 22.22 5.68
C TRP A 394 -15.01 21.12 6.58
N TRP A 395 -16.10 21.40 7.31
CA TRP A 395 -16.70 20.44 8.23
C TRP A 395 -17.36 19.26 7.52
N ASN A 396 -17.72 19.39 6.24
CA ASN A 396 -18.22 18.27 5.43
C ASN A 396 -17.13 17.24 5.14
N GLY A 397 -15.85 17.61 5.25
CA GLY A 397 -14.74 16.65 5.23
C GLY A 397 -14.35 16.20 6.63
N VAL A 398 -14.12 17.14 7.55
CA VAL A 398 -13.52 16.83 8.86
C VAL A 398 -14.44 16.00 9.77
N VAL A 399 -15.76 16.29 9.81
CA VAL A 399 -16.67 15.62 10.76
C VAL A 399 -16.81 14.12 10.47
N PRO A 400 -17.10 13.66 9.24
CA PRO A 400 -17.19 12.23 8.95
C PRO A 400 -15.89 11.47 9.24
N ILE A 401 -14.74 12.05 8.90
CA ILE A 401 -13.43 11.45 9.14
C ILE A 401 -13.14 11.33 10.64
N LEU A 402 -13.41 12.38 11.43
CA LEU A 402 -13.26 12.33 12.89
C LEU A 402 -14.19 11.30 13.51
N VAL A 403 -15.42 11.16 13.00
CA VAL A 403 -16.34 10.11 13.45
C VAL A 403 -15.76 8.72 13.16
N THR A 404 -15.23 8.50 11.95
CA THR A 404 -14.52 7.25 11.63
C THR A 404 -13.38 6.99 12.60
N LEU A 405 -12.46 7.95 12.78
CA LEU A 405 -11.32 7.80 13.69
C LEU A 405 -11.75 7.48 15.13
N CYS A 406 -12.70 8.24 15.67
CA CYS A 406 -13.22 7.99 17.01
C CYS A 406 -13.91 6.62 17.11
N ALA A 407 -14.69 6.22 16.11
CA ALA A 407 -15.38 4.94 16.11
C ALA A 407 -14.42 3.75 16.00
N VAL A 408 -13.34 3.85 15.21
CA VAL A 408 -12.29 2.82 15.16
C VAL A 408 -11.59 2.69 16.51
N LEU A 409 -11.15 3.81 17.10
CA LEU A 409 -10.47 3.79 18.40
C LEU A 409 -11.37 3.27 19.52
N LEU A 410 -12.64 3.69 19.55
CA LEU A 410 -13.62 3.18 20.51
C LEU A 410 -13.92 1.70 20.27
N GLY A 411 -14.03 1.27 19.01
CA GLY A 411 -14.19 -0.13 18.64
C GLY A 411 -13.07 -0.98 19.22
N LEU A 412 -11.81 -0.62 18.94
CA LEU A 412 -10.62 -1.31 19.41
C LEU A 412 -10.57 -1.38 20.94
N MET A 413 -10.83 -0.25 21.60
CA MET A 413 -10.83 -0.19 23.07
C MET A 413 -11.94 -1.04 23.68
N LEU A 414 -13.13 -1.08 23.07
CA LEU A 414 -14.26 -1.84 23.58
C LEU A 414 -14.05 -3.34 23.38
N THR A 415 -13.74 -3.77 22.15
CA THR A 415 -13.51 -5.19 21.83
C THR A 415 -12.33 -5.73 22.63
N GLY A 416 -11.24 -4.98 22.68
CA GLY A 416 -10.04 -5.34 23.44
C GLY A 416 -10.25 -5.34 24.95
N TYR A 417 -11.07 -4.45 25.50
CA TYR A 417 -11.42 -4.49 26.92
C TYR A 417 -12.16 -5.78 27.29
N TYR A 418 -13.12 -6.21 26.46
CA TYR A 418 -13.84 -7.45 26.71
C TYR A 418 -12.96 -8.68 26.49
N SER A 419 -12.10 -8.67 25.48
CA SER A 419 -11.18 -9.77 25.18
C SER A 419 -10.11 -9.94 26.26
N ALA A 420 -9.41 -8.86 26.64
CA ALA A 420 -8.41 -8.88 27.70
C ALA A 420 -9.00 -9.31 29.06
N LYS A 421 -10.22 -8.85 29.38
CA LYS A 421 -10.93 -9.28 30.59
C LYS A 421 -11.31 -10.75 30.55
N GLY A 422 -11.73 -11.26 29.38
CA GLY A 422 -12.06 -12.67 29.17
C GLY A 422 -10.83 -13.58 29.31
N ALA A 423 -9.68 -13.11 28.84
CA ALA A 423 -8.39 -13.78 28.95
C ALA A 423 -7.75 -13.69 30.36
N GLY A 424 -8.31 -12.87 31.27
CA GLY A 424 -7.75 -12.66 32.60
C GLY A 424 -6.46 -11.83 32.62
N LEU A 425 -6.19 -11.09 31.54
CA LEU A 425 -5.04 -10.19 31.43
C LEU A 425 -5.26 -8.91 32.25
N ASP A 426 -4.17 -8.29 32.68
CA ASP A 426 -4.23 -6.96 33.31
C ASP A 426 -4.81 -5.94 32.33
N LEU A 427 -5.75 -5.11 32.81
CA LEU A 427 -6.43 -4.07 32.02
C LEU A 427 -5.53 -2.85 31.79
N THR A 428 -4.35 -3.08 31.20
CA THR A 428 -3.45 -2.04 30.74
C THR A 428 -3.85 -1.58 29.34
N ALA A 429 -3.44 -0.36 28.96
CA ALA A 429 -3.70 0.14 27.60
C ALA A 429 -3.09 -0.77 26.53
N ALA A 430 -1.88 -1.30 26.78
CA ALA A 430 -1.20 -2.20 25.85
C ALA A 430 -2.04 -3.47 25.59
N ASN A 431 -2.48 -4.15 26.65
CA ASN A 431 -3.28 -5.38 26.52
C ASN A 431 -4.65 -5.11 25.89
N ILE A 432 -5.28 -3.97 26.22
CA ILE A 432 -6.57 -3.60 25.62
C ILE A 432 -6.41 -3.33 24.12
N PHE A 433 -5.38 -2.62 23.68
CA PHE A 433 -5.18 -2.37 22.26
C PHE A 433 -4.69 -3.61 21.50
N GLY A 434 -3.82 -4.43 22.11
CA GLY A 434 -3.27 -5.65 21.52
C GLY A 434 -4.31 -6.75 21.31
N GLU A 435 -5.28 -6.86 22.21
CA GLU A 435 -6.39 -7.83 22.13
C GLU A 435 -7.62 -7.28 21.38
N GLY A 436 -7.53 -6.07 20.82
CA GLY A 436 -8.62 -5.42 20.13
C GLY A 436 -8.89 -6.01 18.74
N ASP A 437 -10.16 -6.36 18.47
CA ASP A 437 -10.59 -6.71 17.11
C ASP A 437 -10.45 -5.51 16.18
N SER A 438 -9.40 -5.53 15.37
CA SER A 438 -9.04 -4.46 14.45
C SER A 438 -9.95 -4.45 13.22
N TYR A 439 -10.34 -5.62 12.71
CA TYR A 439 -11.16 -5.76 11.52
C TYR A 439 -12.58 -5.23 11.75
N GLY A 440 -13.23 -5.66 12.83
CA GLY A 440 -14.55 -5.17 13.21
C GLY A 440 -14.54 -3.67 13.46
N SER A 441 -13.54 -3.17 14.18
CA SER A 441 -13.42 -1.76 14.53
C SER A 441 -13.28 -0.83 13.32
N ILE A 442 -12.43 -1.21 12.36
CA ILE A 442 -12.22 -0.45 11.11
C ILE A 442 -13.47 -0.49 10.23
N LEU A 443 -14.15 -1.65 10.14
CA LEU A 443 -15.41 -1.77 9.41
C LEU A 443 -16.51 -0.88 10.02
N TRP A 444 -16.72 -0.93 11.34
CA TRP A 444 -17.72 -0.08 11.99
C TRP A 444 -17.38 1.40 11.85
N GLY A 445 -16.11 1.77 12.00
CA GLY A 445 -15.69 3.16 11.84
C GLY A 445 -15.93 3.71 10.44
N SER A 446 -15.60 2.95 9.40
CA SER A 446 -15.85 3.36 8.01
C SER A 446 -17.35 3.42 7.68
N PHE A 447 -18.15 2.50 8.21
CA PHE A 447 -19.61 2.52 8.11
C PHE A 447 -20.23 3.75 8.79
N PHE A 448 -19.86 4.04 10.04
CA PHE A 448 -20.39 5.19 10.78
C PHE A 448 -19.99 6.52 10.12
N GLY A 449 -18.77 6.63 9.60
CA GLY A 449 -18.34 7.78 8.80
C GLY A 449 -19.22 7.98 7.56
N SER A 450 -19.43 6.91 6.79
CA SER A 450 -20.32 6.91 5.61
C SER A 450 -21.74 7.36 5.97
N MET A 451 -22.27 6.85 7.08
CA MET A 451 -23.61 7.22 7.51
C MET A 451 -23.70 8.69 7.93
N VAL A 452 -22.69 9.22 8.63
CA VAL A 452 -22.65 10.63 9.01
C VAL A 452 -22.59 11.54 7.80
N ILE A 453 -21.77 11.25 6.79
CA ILE A 453 -21.73 12.11 5.59
C ILE A 453 -23.04 12.04 4.80
N TRP A 454 -23.72 10.89 4.71
CA TRP A 454 -25.04 10.79 4.09
C TRP A 454 -26.08 11.62 4.82
N VAL A 455 -26.11 11.54 6.16
CA VAL A 455 -27.00 12.37 6.98
C VAL A 455 -26.69 13.85 6.77
N MET A 456 -25.42 14.24 6.77
CA MET A 456 -25.01 15.63 6.53
C MET A 456 -25.38 16.11 5.12
N ALA A 457 -25.11 15.32 4.08
CA ALA A 457 -25.45 15.64 2.70
C ALA A 457 -26.96 15.78 2.51
N ARG A 458 -27.76 15.01 3.25
CA ARG A 458 -29.23 15.07 3.19
C ARG A 458 -29.82 16.24 3.98
N LEU A 459 -29.25 16.56 5.14
CA LEU A 459 -29.76 17.61 6.05
C LEU A 459 -29.30 19.01 5.65
N GLN A 460 -28.16 19.14 4.98
CA GLN A 460 -27.70 20.42 4.46
C GLN A 460 -28.44 20.75 3.17
N TYR A 461 -28.98 21.95 3.08
CA TYR A 461 -29.65 22.43 1.88
C TYR A 461 -28.82 23.55 1.25
N LYS A 462 -28.67 23.53 -0.06
CA LYS A 462 -28.02 24.59 -0.83
C LYS A 462 -29.05 25.48 -1.54
N LYS A 463 -28.75 26.78 -1.56
CA LYS A 463 -29.43 27.79 -2.38
C LYS A 463 -28.37 28.81 -2.83
N ASP A 464 -28.22 28.99 -4.14
CA ASP A 464 -27.34 29.99 -4.76
C ASP A 464 -25.89 29.98 -4.22
N GLY A 465 -25.27 28.80 -4.12
CA GLY A 465 -23.89 28.66 -3.63
C GLY A 465 -23.72 28.74 -2.11
N GLN A 466 -24.79 28.99 -1.35
CA GLN A 466 -24.77 29.08 0.10
C GLN A 466 -25.63 28.01 0.77
N ILE A 467 -25.29 27.68 2.03
CA ILE A 467 -26.10 26.76 2.84
C ILE A 467 -27.33 27.52 3.34
N PHE A 468 -28.49 26.99 2.99
CA PHE A 468 -29.77 27.44 3.49
C PHE A 468 -30.01 26.88 4.90
N ASN A 469 -30.00 27.77 5.89
CA ASN A 469 -30.11 27.40 7.30
C ASN A 469 -31.58 27.06 7.66
N GLN A 470 -31.97 25.79 7.47
CA GLN A 470 -33.34 25.32 7.67
C GLN A 470 -33.87 25.49 9.09
N TRP A 471 -32.98 25.40 10.10
CA TRP A 471 -33.33 25.50 11.52
C TRP A 471 -34.13 26.76 11.87
N LYS A 472 -33.81 27.89 11.20
CA LYS A 472 -34.50 29.17 11.37
C LYS A 472 -35.95 29.16 10.89
N TYR A 473 -36.27 28.33 9.89
CA TYR A 473 -37.59 28.20 9.27
C TYR A 473 -38.43 27.10 9.93
N TRP A 474 -37.78 26.01 10.34
CA TRP A 474 -38.41 24.89 11.04
C TRP A 474 -38.95 25.31 12.41
N ILE A 475 -38.16 26.09 13.19
CA ILE A 475 -38.62 26.69 14.46
C ILE A 475 -39.78 27.68 14.24
N ARG A 476 -39.84 28.34 13.09
CA ARG A 476 -40.89 29.32 12.76
C ARG A 476 -42.13 28.67 12.12
N PHE A 477 -42.17 27.34 11.97
CA PHE A 477 -43.21 26.62 11.22
C PHE A 477 -43.50 27.23 9.83
N GLN A 478 -42.47 27.77 9.17
CA GLN A 478 -42.58 28.35 7.84
C GLN A 478 -42.02 27.37 6.81
N GLY A 479 -42.78 27.10 5.74
CA GLY A 479 -42.31 26.30 4.62
C GLY A 479 -41.13 26.96 3.89
N VAL A 480 -40.32 26.18 3.17
CA VAL A 480 -39.17 26.67 2.40
C VAL A 480 -39.63 27.76 1.41
N PRO A 481 -39.02 28.97 1.41
CA PRO A 481 -39.45 30.06 0.55
C PRO A 481 -39.23 29.72 -0.94
N LYS A 482 -40.27 29.95 -1.76
CA LYS A 482 -40.21 29.89 -3.23
C LYS A 482 -39.75 31.26 -3.76
N ASN A 483 -38.96 31.28 -4.83
CA ASN A 483 -38.62 32.53 -5.53
C ASN A 483 -39.83 33.07 -6.31
N GLU A 484 -39.86 34.39 -6.55
CA GLU A 484 -40.94 35.08 -7.29
C GLU A 484 -41.07 34.62 -8.75
N ASP A 485 -39.98 34.14 -9.36
CA ASP A 485 -39.93 33.64 -10.75
C ASP A 485 -40.28 32.14 -10.90
N GLY A 486 -40.67 31.47 -9.81
CA GLY A 486 -41.01 30.04 -9.84
C GLY A 486 -39.84 29.05 -10.02
N THR A 487 -38.58 29.50 -10.01
CA THR A 487 -37.40 28.64 -10.14
C THR A 487 -36.55 28.53 -8.86
N LYS A 488 -35.98 27.32 -8.70
CA LYS A 488 -35.14 26.74 -7.62
C LYS A 488 -35.50 27.06 -6.16
N SER A 489 -36.26 26.13 -5.56
CA SER A 489 -36.33 25.91 -4.11
C SER A 489 -34.98 25.47 -3.55
N ALA A 490 -34.73 25.66 -2.24
CA ALA A 490 -33.57 25.07 -1.59
C ALA A 490 -33.58 23.54 -1.81
N VAL A 491 -32.52 22.99 -2.39
CA VAL A 491 -32.35 21.55 -2.66
C VAL A 491 -31.39 21.01 -1.62
N PRO A 492 -31.55 19.76 -1.12
CA PRO A 492 -30.51 19.14 -0.32
C PRO A 492 -29.16 19.16 -1.07
N LEU A 493 -28.05 19.16 -0.33
CA LEU A 493 -26.70 19.13 -0.91
C LEU A 493 -26.58 17.96 -1.88
N MET A 494 -27.06 16.79 -1.46
CA MET A 494 -27.35 15.63 -2.29
C MET A 494 -28.62 14.95 -1.81
N ASP A 495 -29.46 14.50 -2.74
CA ASP A 495 -30.56 13.60 -2.41
C ASP A 495 -30.03 12.18 -2.15
N MET A 496 -30.83 11.31 -1.52
CA MET A 496 -30.40 9.97 -1.12
C MET A 496 -29.87 9.15 -2.30
N TYR A 497 -30.57 9.19 -3.44
CA TYR A 497 -30.13 8.51 -4.66
C TYR A 497 -28.79 9.05 -5.18
N ALA A 498 -28.63 10.38 -5.24
CA ALA A 498 -27.40 11.02 -5.69
C ALA A 498 -26.22 10.70 -4.74
N SER A 499 -26.45 10.74 -3.43
CA SER A 499 -25.44 10.41 -2.43
C SER A 499 -25.00 8.94 -2.52
N LEU A 500 -25.95 8.03 -2.78
CA LEU A 500 -25.66 6.61 -2.97
C LEU A 500 -24.93 6.37 -4.30
N SER A 501 -25.33 7.03 -5.39
CA SER A 501 -24.65 6.89 -6.68
C SER A 501 -23.21 7.38 -6.63
N VAL A 502 -22.95 8.49 -5.91
CA VAL A 502 -21.59 9.00 -5.67
C VAL A 502 -20.79 8.04 -4.79
N TRP A 503 -21.41 7.51 -3.73
CA TRP A 503 -20.78 6.50 -2.88
C TRP A 503 -20.40 5.24 -3.67
N ILE A 504 -21.29 4.75 -4.54
CA ILE A 504 -21.02 3.61 -5.45
C ILE A 504 -19.88 3.94 -6.41
N GLU A 505 -19.80 5.17 -6.92
CA GLU A 505 -18.69 5.58 -7.79
C GLU A 505 -17.34 5.51 -7.05
N GLY A 506 -17.30 5.89 -5.76
CA GLY A 506 -16.15 5.65 -4.88
C GLY A 506 -15.81 4.16 -4.79
N VAL A 507 -16.80 3.31 -4.49
CA VAL A 507 -16.62 1.85 -4.42
C VAL A 507 -16.04 1.27 -5.70
N LYS A 508 -16.49 1.73 -6.88
CA LYS A 508 -15.93 1.29 -8.18
C LYS A 508 -14.44 1.60 -8.30
N GLY A 509 -13.97 2.71 -7.73
CA GLY A 509 -12.55 3.05 -7.67
C GLY A 509 -11.69 1.99 -6.97
N MET A 510 -12.26 1.23 -6.03
CA MET A 510 -11.55 0.16 -5.30
C MET A 510 -11.54 -1.19 -6.03
N THR A 511 -12.08 -1.29 -7.25
CA THR A 511 -12.18 -2.57 -7.97
C THR A 511 -10.81 -3.19 -8.24
N VAL A 512 -9.85 -2.40 -8.75
CA VAL A 512 -8.51 -2.91 -9.09
C VAL A 512 -7.72 -3.32 -7.83
N PRO A 513 -7.63 -2.50 -6.76
CA PRO A 513 -7.02 -2.91 -5.50
C PRO A 513 -7.60 -4.19 -4.90
N VAL A 514 -8.92 -4.36 -4.93
CA VAL A 514 -9.59 -5.57 -4.43
C VAL A 514 -9.25 -6.81 -5.27
N LEU A 515 -9.16 -6.68 -6.60
CA LEU A 515 -8.73 -7.79 -7.45
C LEU A 515 -7.26 -8.18 -7.20
N VAL A 516 -6.40 -7.19 -6.97
CA VAL A 516 -5.00 -7.44 -6.58
C VAL A 516 -4.94 -8.19 -5.25
N LEU A 517 -5.72 -7.77 -4.24
CA LEU A 517 -5.82 -8.47 -2.95
C LEU A 517 -6.23 -9.93 -3.10
N ILE A 518 -7.31 -10.20 -3.84
CA ILE A 518 -7.80 -11.56 -4.03
C ILE A 518 -6.71 -12.45 -4.63
N LEU A 519 -6.01 -11.96 -5.66
CA LEU A 519 -4.90 -12.70 -6.28
C LEU A 519 -3.66 -12.80 -5.38
N ALA A 520 -3.41 -11.82 -4.54
CA ALA A 520 -2.32 -11.82 -3.56
C ALA A 520 -2.51 -12.91 -2.50
N TRP A 521 -3.71 -12.97 -1.94
CA TRP A 521 -4.15 -14.01 -1.03
C TRP A 521 -4.11 -15.38 -1.69
N SER A 522 -4.60 -15.50 -2.93
CA SER A 522 -4.55 -16.74 -3.70
C SER A 522 -3.12 -17.21 -3.96
N ILE A 523 -2.18 -16.31 -4.28
CA ILE A 523 -0.79 -16.71 -4.51
C ILE A 523 -0.10 -17.05 -3.18
N GLY A 524 -0.41 -16.34 -2.09
CA GLY A 524 0.06 -16.68 -0.75
C GLY A 524 -0.32 -18.11 -0.36
N GLN A 525 -1.60 -18.45 -0.48
CA GLN A 525 -2.10 -19.82 -0.26
C GLN A 525 -1.45 -20.84 -1.20
N ALA A 526 -1.36 -20.54 -2.50
CA ALA A 526 -0.76 -21.47 -3.47
C ALA A 526 0.74 -21.69 -3.24
N ILE A 527 1.47 -20.66 -2.78
CA ILE A 527 2.88 -20.75 -2.39
C ILE A 527 3.03 -21.60 -1.12
N GLN A 528 2.15 -21.43 -0.13
CA GLN A 528 2.11 -22.25 1.08
C GLN A 528 1.84 -23.72 0.73
N ASP A 529 0.84 -24.00 -0.11
CA ASP A 529 0.54 -25.36 -0.58
C ASP A 529 1.69 -26.00 -1.35
N CYS A 530 2.57 -25.20 -1.98
CA CYS A 530 3.79 -25.71 -2.62
C CYS A 530 4.86 -26.14 -1.61
N GLY A 531 4.76 -25.77 -0.33
CA GLY A 531 5.78 -26.00 0.69
C GLY A 531 6.91 -24.98 0.69
N ALA A 532 6.65 -23.75 0.21
CA ALA A 532 7.68 -22.71 0.17
C ALA A 532 8.10 -22.24 1.57
N ASP A 533 7.14 -22.17 2.49
CA ASP A 533 7.32 -21.96 3.92
C ASP A 533 8.39 -22.87 4.53
N VAL A 534 8.34 -24.16 4.19
CA VAL A 534 9.28 -25.18 4.69
C VAL A 534 10.62 -25.17 3.94
N PHE A 535 10.63 -24.75 2.67
CA PHE A 535 11.89 -24.51 1.97
C PHE A 535 12.63 -23.28 2.50
N PHE A 536 11.93 -22.17 2.72
CA PHE A 536 12.57 -20.97 3.26
C PHE A 536 13.06 -21.22 4.68
N SER A 537 12.30 -21.97 5.50
CA SER A 537 12.78 -22.36 6.83
C SER A 537 14.08 -23.14 6.78
N SER A 538 14.15 -24.20 5.97
CA SER A 538 15.33 -25.06 5.85
C SER A 538 16.53 -24.42 5.13
N ALA A 539 16.29 -23.64 4.06
CA ALA A 539 17.34 -22.96 3.31
C ALA A 539 18.00 -21.84 4.14
N LEU A 540 17.22 -21.15 4.98
CA LEU A 540 17.70 -20.04 5.82
C LEU A 540 18.19 -20.49 7.20
N SER A 541 17.85 -21.71 7.61
CA SER A 541 18.51 -22.41 8.73
C SER A 541 19.96 -22.80 8.41
N SER A 542 20.37 -22.74 7.15
CA SER A 542 21.78 -22.91 6.79
C SER A 542 22.57 -21.66 7.19
N ASP A 543 23.79 -21.82 7.73
CA ASP A 543 24.74 -20.74 8.12
C ASP A 543 25.11 -19.73 7.00
N SER A 544 24.41 -19.72 5.87
CA SER A 544 24.78 -19.01 4.65
C SER A 544 24.37 -17.53 4.60
N MET A 545 23.38 -17.07 5.38
CA MET A 545 22.94 -15.66 5.35
C MET A 545 22.58 -15.11 6.73
N ASP A 546 23.17 -13.97 7.10
CA ASP A 546 22.82 -13.24 8.33
C ASP A 546 21.39 -12.65 8.22
N PRO A 547 20.45 -13.06 9.09
CA PRO A 547 19.06 -12.56 9.07
C PRO A 547 18.97 -11.03 9.21
N ARG A 548 19.97 -10.37 9.79
CA ARG A 548 20.02 -8.91 9.93
C ARG A 548 20.14 -8.18 8.60
N ALA A 549 20.56 -8.86 7.53
CA ALA A 549 20.59 -8.31 6.18
C ALA A 549 19.22 -8.34 5.48
N LEU A 550 18.28 -9.19 5.94
CA LEU A 550 16.99 -9.41 5.29
C LEU A 550 16.19 -8.12 5.07
N PRO A 551 16.02 -7.21 6.06
CA PRO A 551 15.27 -5.98 5.83
C PRO A 551 15.81 -5.15 4.66
N THR A 552 17.14 -5.12 4.49
CA THR A 552 17.78 -4.33 3.41
C THR A 552 17.55 -4.97 2.06
N LEU A 553 17.73 -6.29 1.95
CA LEU A 553 17.48 -7.04 0.72
C LEU A 553 16.01 -6.93 0.30
N THR A 554 15.11 -7.08 1.26
CA THR A 554 13.66 -6.94 1.04
C THR A 554 13.30 -5.54 0.56
N PHE A 555 13.85 -4.49 1.16
CA PHE A 555 13.65 -3.11 0.68
C PHE A 555 14.09 -2.96 -0.78
N LEU A 556 15.29 -3.46 -1.14
CA LEU A 556 15.83 -3.34 -2.50
C LEU A 556 15.02 -4.12 -3.54
N ILE A 557 14.59 -5.33 -3.20
CA ILE A 557 13.74 -6.16 -4.07
C ILE A 557 12.38 -5.49 -4.26
N SER A 558 11.75 -5.04 -3.16
CA SER A 558 10.47 -4.35 -3.21
C SER A 558 10.56 -3.04 -4.00
N ALA A 559 11.63 -2.26 -3.80
CA ALA A 559 11.91 -1.05 -4.55
C ALA A 559 12.03 -1.31 -6.06
N LEU A 560 12.74 -2.38 -6.45
CA LEU A 560 12.93 -2.75 -7.85
C LEU A 560 11.63 -3.20 -8.51
N ILE A 561 10.85 -4.05 -7.83
CA ILE A 561 9.56 -4.54 -8.33
C ILE A 561 8.61 -3.35 -8.52
N SER A 562 8.45 -2.52 -7.49
CA SER A 562 7.54 -1.37 -7.54
C SER A 562 7.96 -0.35 -8.61
N PHE A 563 9.26 -0.13 -8.80
CA PHE A 563 9.74 0.73 -9.87
C PHE A 563 9.40 0.19 -11.27
N ALA A 564 9.47 -1.13 -11.44
CA ALA A 564 9.19 -1.79 -12.71
C ALA A 564 7.69 -1.90 -13.02
N THR A 565 6.86 -2.09 -12.00
CA THR A 565 5.41 -2.26 -12.14
C THR A 565 4.61 -0.96 -12.01
N GLY A 566 5.15 0.05 -11.31
CA GLY A 566 4.43 1.28 -10.99
C GLY A 566 3.25 1.10 -10.06
N THR A 567 3.29 0.12 -9.16
CA THR A 567 2.22 -0.06 -8.18
C THR A 567 2.75 -0.51 -6.82
N SER A 568 2.38 0.25 -5.80
CA SER A 568 2.67 -0.05 -4.40
C SER A 568 1.93 -1.33 -3.95
N TRP A 569 0.62 -1.36 -4.16
CA TRP A 569 -0.27 -2.47 -3.77
C TRP A 569 0.19 -3.80 -4.36
N GLY A 570 0.44 -3.82 -5.67
CA GLY A 570 0.91 -5.02 -6.34
C GLY A 570 2.25 -5.53 -5.81
N THR A 571 3.16 -4.63 -5.48
CA THR A 571 4.47 -4.99 -4.95
C THR A 571 4.35 -5.62 -3.57
N MET A 572 3.57 -5.02 -2.68
CA MET A 572 3.34 -5.55 -1.34
C MET A 572 2.76 -6.95 -1.41
N SER A 573 1.75 -7.17 -2.26
CA SER A 573 1.12 -8.47 -2.53
C SER A 573 2.10 -9.55 -2.99
N ILE A 574 3.11 -9.18 -3.79
CA ILE A 574 4.11 -10.13 -4.29
C ILE A 574 5.12 -10.47 -3.20
N VAL A 575 5.55 -9.48 -2.41
CA VAL A 575 6.71 -9.63 -1.51
C VAL A 575 6.32 -10.12 -0.11
N PHE A 576 5.13 -9.76 0.41
CA PHE A 576 4.69 -10.13 1.77
C PHE A 576 4.69 -11.63 2.07
N PRO A 577 4.04 -12.48 1.26
CA PRO A 577 3.92 -13.92 1.53
C PRO A 577 5.28 -14.65 1.56
N ILE A 578 6.33 -13.98 1.09
CA ILE A 578 7.68 -14.52 0.99
C ILE A 578 8.54 -13.94 2.11
N ALA A 579 8.71 -12.62 2.13
CA ALA A 579 9.74 -11.97 2.93
C ALA A 579 9.36 -11.85 4.41
N ALA A 580 8.07 -11.68 4.74
CA ALA A 580 7.65 -11.51 6.13
C ALA A 580 7.77 -12.82 6.94
N PRO A 581 7.24 -13.98 6.48
CA PRO A 581 7.45 -15.26 7.16
C PRO A 581 8.94 -15.65 7.21
N THR A 582 9.64 -15.44 6.08
CA THR A 582 11.10 -15.65 5.98
C THR A 582 11.87 -14.91 7.06
N ALA A 583 11.53 -13.65 7.33
CA ALA A 583 12.20 -12.85 8.35
C ALA A 583 12.04 -13.43 9.75
N TRP A 584 10.83 -13.87 10.11
CA TRP A 584 10.57 -14.51 11.41
C TRP A 584 11.38 -15.80 11.55
N ILE A 585 11.28 -16.67 10.56
CA ILE A 585 11.90 -17.99 10.58
C ILE A 585 13.43 -17.90 10.61
N ALA A 586 14.02 -17.10 9.71
CA ALA A 586 15.47 -16.98 9.61
C ALA A 586 16.08 -16.34 10.85
N SER A 587 15.34 -15.47 11.53
CA SER A 587 15.82 -14.77 12.73
C SER A 587 15.49 -15.47 14.04
N ASP A 588 14.97 -16.70 14.00
CA ASP A 588 14.55 -17.47 15.18
C ASP A 588 13.54 -16.69 16.06
N GLY A 589 12.58 -16.04 15.41
CA GLY A 589 11.52 -15.27 16.07
C GLY A 589 11.93 -13.87 16.56
N ASP A 590 12.99 -13.25 16.02
CA ASP A 590 13.35 -11.87 16.36
C ASP A 590 12.32 -10.87 15.79
N GLU A 591 11.39 -10.44 16.63
CA GLU A 591 10.37 -9.42 16.34
C GLU A 591 10.98 -8.15 15.70
N LYS A 592 12.19 -7.75 16.10
CA LYS A 592 12.85 -6.56 15.55
C LYS A 592 13.11 -6.75 14.06
N ILE A 593 13.63 -7.91 13.65
CA ILE A 593 13.93 -8.20 12.24
C ILE A 593 12.64 -8.39 11.44
N TYR A 594 11.63 -9.01 12.04
CA TYR A 594 10.31 -9.13 11.44
C TYR A 594 9.68 -7.74 11.16
N PHE A 595 9.59 -6.85 12.17
CA PHE A 595 9.04 -5.50 11.98
C PHE A 595 9.85 -4.66 10.99
N LEU A 596 11.19 -4.75 11.03
CA LEU A 596 12.04 -4.07 10.06
C LEU A 596 11.81 -4.59 8.63
N THR A 597 11.59 -5.89 8.46
CA THR A 597 11.34 -6.49 7.15
C THR A 597 9.97 -6.12 6.61
N VAL A 598 8.91 -6.23 7.43
CA VAL A 598 7.56 -5.75 7.07
C VAL A 598 7.61 -4.28 6.65
N SER A 599 8.30 -3.45 7.44
CA SER A 599 8.48 -2.04 7.14
C SER A 599 9.27 -1.77 5.85
N ALA A 600 10.23 -2.65 5.53
CA ALA A 600 11.05 -2.58 4.32
C ALA A 600 10.25 -2.90 3.05
N ILE A 601 9.35 -3.89 3.11
CA ILE A 601 8.42 -4.19 2.01
C ILE A 601 7.61 -2.94 1.69
N LEU A 602 6.99 -2.37 2.71
CA LEU A 602 6.04 -1.28 2.53
C LEU A 602 6.74 0.01 2.08
N SER A 603 7.92 0.30 2.64
CA SER A 603 8.72 1.46 2.23
C SER A 603 9.33 1.30 0.84
N GLY A 604 9.72 0.09 0.45
CA GLY A 604 10.23 -0.20 -0.90
C GLY A 604 9.14 -0.08 -1.96
N ALA A 605 7.92 -0.53 -1.64
CA ALA A 605 6.74 -0.33 -2.47
C ALA A 605 6.47 1.16 -2.74
N VAL A 606 6.45 2.00 -1.70
CA VAL A 606 6.27 3.46 -1.83
C VAL A 606 7.42 4.13 -2.60
N PHE A 607 8.67 3.65 -2.45
CA PHE A 607 9.80 4.17 -3.21
C PHE A 607 9.64 3.95 -4.71
N GLY A 608 9.32 2.73 -5.14
CA GLY A 608 9.23 2.42 -6.55
C GLY A 608 8.10 3.19 -7.25
N ASP A 609 6.97 3.32 -6.56
CA ASP A 609 5.78 4.05 -6.99
C ASP A 609 6.10 5.53 -7.27
N HIS A 610 6.78 6.19 -6.33
CA HIS A 610 7.28 7.56 -6.52
C HIS A 610 8.33 7.74 -7.62
N ALA A 611 9.11 6.70 -7.93
CA ALA A 611 10.29 6.84 -8.77
C ALA A 611 9.99 6.59 -10.25
N THR A 612 8.80 6.10 -10.60
CA THR A 612 8.51 5.56 -11.94
C THR A 612 7.40 6.32 -12.68
N ALA A 613 7.59 6.48 -13.99
CA ALA A 613 6.67 7.27 -14.84
C ALA A 613 5.35 6.58 -15.16
N ILE A 614 5.22 5.29 -14.84
CA ILE A 614 4.04 4.48 -15.12
C ILE A 614 3.13 4.34 -13.89
N SER A 615 3.56 4.86 -12.74
CA SER A 615 2.77 4.86 -11.52
C SER A 615 1.54 5.77 -11.68
N ASP A 616 0.41 5.27 -11.21
CA ASP A 616 -0.86 5.99 -11.22
C ASP A 616 -0.84 7.24 -10.34
N THR A 617 -0.27 7.18 -9.14
CA THR A 617 -0.10 8.33 -8.23
C THR A 617 0.84 9.37 -8.85
N THR A 618 1.92 8.93 -9.51
CA THR A 618 2.84 9.80 -10.24
C THR A 618 2.17 10.49 -11.43
N ILE A 619 1.40 9.73 -12.23
CA ILE A 619 0.63 10.25 -13.37
C ILE A 619 -0.41 11.26 -12.88
N LEU A 620 -1.20 10.90 -11.87
CA LEU A 620 -2.27 11.73 -11.34
C LEU A 620 -1.72 13.02 -10.70
N SER A 621 -0.56 12.95 -10.05
CA SER A 621 0.13 14.12 -9.47
C SER A 621 0.60 15.08 -10.55
N ALA A 622 1.19 14.58 -11.63
CA ALA A 622 1.59 15.41 -12.78
C ALA A 622 0.36 16.04 -13.47
N MET A 623 -0.69 15.24 -13.69
CA MET A 623 -1.93 15.64 -14.35
C MET A 623 -2.69 16.71 -13.59
N SER A 624 -3.00 16.46 -12.32
CA SER A 624 -3.71 17.40 -11.46
C SER A 624 -2.96 18.73 -11.33
N SER A 625 -1.62 18.66 -11.33
CA SER A 625 -0.73 19.82 -11.29
C SER A 625 -0.57 20.55 -12.61
N LYS A 626 -1.03 20.02 -13.75
CA LYS A 626 -0.71 20.49 -15.11
C LYS A 626 0.81 20.57 -15.38
N CYS A 627 1.52 19.55 -14.93
CA CYS A 627 2.93 19.33 -15.19
C CYS A 627 3.10 18.29 -16.30
N ASP A 628 4.12 18.45 -17.14
CA ASP A 628 4.58 17.38 -18.02
C ASP A 628 5.07 16.19 -17.17
N LEU A 629 4.53 15.00 -17.42
CA LEU A 629 4.83 13.78 -16.66
C LEU A 629 6.31 13.43 -16.68
N GLN A 630 6.95 13.55 -17.83
CA GLN A 630 8.36 13.25 -17.97
C GLN A 630 9.23 14.25 -17.18
N ALA A 631 8.86 15.53 -17.18
CA ALA A 631 9.53 16.57 -16.40
C ALA A 631 9.37 16.32 -14.88
N HIS A 632 8.17 15.93 -14.44
CA HIS A 632 7.91 15.54 -13.05
C HIS A 632 8.84 14.40 -12.62
N VAL A 633 8.85 13.28 -13.35
CA VAL A 633 9.67 12.10 -13.02
C VAL A 633 11.16 12.43 -13.01
N ILE A 634 11.66 13.16 -14.02
CA ILE A 634 13.09 13.50 -14.11
C ILE A 634 13.54 14.39 -12.95
N THR A 635 12.70 15.35 -12.54
CA THR A 635 13.03 16.28 -11.45
C THR A 635 12.87 15.64 -10.07
N GLN A 636 11.94 14.69 -9.90
CA GLN A 636 11.72 13.94 -8.67
C GLN A 636 12.76 12.83 -8.43
N MET A 637 13.30 12.22 -9.49
CA MET A 637 14.17 11.05 -9.38
C MET A 637 15.41 11.24 -8.47
N PRO A 638 16.14 12.38 -8.47
CA PRO A 638 17.22 12.60 -7.51
C PRO A 638 16.75 12.63 -6.04
N TYR A 639 15.52 13.08 -5.79
CA TYR A 639 14.93 13.10 -4.44
C TYR A 639 14.63 11.68 -3.99
N ALA A 640 13.91 10.92 -4.82
CA ALA A 640 13.60 9.52 -4.55
C ALA A 640 14.87 8.68 -4.35
N LEU A 641 15.84 8.73 -5.26
CA LEU A 641 17.07 7.93 -5.20
C LEU A 641 17.93 8.25 -3.97
N SER A 642 18.11 9.54 -3.64
CA SER A 642 18.91 9.91 -2.46
C SER A 642 18.28 9.41 -1.16
N MET A 643 16.95 9.53 -1.01
CA MET A 643 16.24 9.03 0.16
C MET A 643 16.14 7.50 0.18
N GLY A 644 16.01 6.85 -0.98
CA GLY A 644 16.02 5.39 -1.10
C GLY A 644 17.38 4.79 -0.70
N ILE A 645 18.49 5.39 -1.15
CA ILE A 645 19.84 4.97 -0.72
C ILE A 645 20.02 5.19 0.78
N LEU A 646 19.55 6.32 1.31
CA LEU A 646 19.63 6.59 2.75
C LEU A 646 18.77 5.59 3.56
N ALA A 647 17.57 5.26 3.08
CA ALA A 647 16.70 4.27 3.68
C ALA A 647 17.33 2.87 3.66
N ALA A 648 17.98 2.46 2.57
CA ALA A 648 18.68 1.18 2.49
C ALA A 648 19.87 1.11 3.46
N LEU A 649 20.75 2.12 3.44
CA LEU A 649 22.02 2.09 4.18
C LEU A 649 21.86 2.47 5.65
N VAL A 650 21.25 3.63 5.92
CA VAL A 650 21.08 4.16 7.28
C VAL A 650 19.78 3.68 7.90
N GLY A 651 18.73 3.45 7.12
CA GLY A 651 17.50 2.84 7.62
C GLY A 651 17.72 1.35 7.92
N TYR A 652 17.57 0.50 6.91
CA TYR A 652 17.46 -0.94 7.08
C TYR A 652 18.77 -1.64 7.44
N LEU A 653 19.88 -1.32 6.76
CA LEU A 653 21.14 -2.01 7.00
C LEU A 653 21.65 -1.69 8.40
N MET A 654 21.82 -0.41 8.73
CA MET A 654 22.28 -0.05 10.08
C MET A 654 21.28 -0.40 11.19
N ALA A 655 19.95 -0.30 10.97
CA ALA A 655 18.99 -0.76 11.98
C ALA A 655 19.05 -2.27 12.22
N GLY A 656 19.26 -3.07 11.17
CA GLY A 656 19.45 -4.52 11.30
C GLY A 656 20.60 -4.85 12.26
N TYR A 657 21.75 -4.18 12.11
CA TYR A 657 22.98 -4.53 12.84
C TYR A 657 23.24 -3.73 14.13
N LEU A 658 22.83 -2.46 14.22
CA LEU A 658 23.40 -1.52 15.20
C LEU A 658 22.39 -0.95 16.20
N TYR A 659 21.15 -0.68 15.80
CA TYR A 659 20.22 0.08 16.65
C TYR A 659 18.74 -0.28 16.47
N ALA A 660 17.91 0.19 17.40
CA ALA A 660 16.46 0.08 17.32
C ALA A 660 15.86 1.00 16.23
N ALA A 661 14.67 0.66 15.75
CA ALA A 661 14.01 1.34 14.63
C ALA A 661 13.93 2.88 14.80
N TRP A 662 13.48 3.34 15.97
CA TRP A 662 13.32 4.77 16.27
C TRP A 662 14.65 5.54 16.32
N VAL A 663 15.76 4.89 16.71
CA VAL A 663 17.09 5.50 16.68
C VAL A 663 17.51 5.74 15.24
N GLY A 664 17.27 4.75 14.36
CA GLY A 664 17.51 4.89 12.93
C GLY A 664 16.74 6.03 12.30
N LEU A 665 15.51 6.30 12.78
CA LEU A 665 14.70 7.42 12.31
C LEU A 665 15.35 8.76 12.66
N LEU A 666 15.79 8.94 13.91
CA LEU A 666 16.44 10.16 14.38
C LEU A 666 17.79 10.39 13.68
N VAL A 667 18.59 9.33 13.52
CA VAL A 667 19.86 9.38 12.80
C VAL A 667 19.59 9.75 11.34
N GLY A 668 18.63 9.08 10.69
CA GLY A 668 18.21 9.40 9.33
C GLY A 668 17.75 10.85 9.18
N PHE A 669 16.98 11.38 10.12
CA PHE A 669 16.53 12.78 10.12
C PHE A 669 17.68 13.77 10.16
N LEU A 670 18.70 13.48 10.98
CA LEU A 670 19.93 14.25 11.01
C LEU A 670 20.65 14.18 9.65
N PHE A 671 20.80 12.99 9.07
CA PHE A 671 21.44 12.80 7.76
C PHE A 671 20.70 13.54 6.64
N VAL A 672 19.36 13.46 6.57
CA VAL A 672 18.55 14.20 5.59
C VAL A 672 18.78 15.71 5.74
N THR A 673 18.73 16.22 6.97
CA THR A 673 18.92 17.65 7.23
C THR A 673 20.32 18.12 6.83
N VAL A 674 21.35 17.39 7.23
CA VAL A 674 22.75 17.69 6.86
C VAL A 674 22.94 17.58 5.34
N PHE A 675 22.39 16.55 4.71
CA PHE A 675 22.45 16.36 3.27
C PHE A 675 21.85 17.55 2.50
N VAL A 676 20.65 18.02 2.89
CA VAL A 676 20.03 19.21 2.27
C VAL A 676 20.86 20.47 2.48
N LEU A 677 21.44 20.66 3.67
CA LEU A 677 22.25 21.84 3.97
C LEU A 677 23.60 21.84 3.21
N LEU A 678 24.16 20.66 2.91
CA LEU A 678 25.41 20.52 2.18
C LEU A 678 25.23 20.53 0.67
N VAL A 679 24.22 19.83 0.16
CA VAL A 679 24.01 19.63 -1.29
C VAL A 679 22.99 20.61 -1.87
N GLY A 680 21.94 20.93 -1.11
CA GLY A 680 20.88 21.83 -1.53
C GLY A 680 21.41 23.25 -1.70
N VAL A 681 21.05 23.87 -2.82
CA VAL A 681 21.46 25.23 -3.16
C VAL A 681 20.26 26.16 -3.06
N ARG A 682 20.48 27.34 -2.48
CA ARG A 682 19.46 28.36 -2.32
C ARG A 682 18.91 28.84 -3.67
N ILE A 683 17.60 28.85 -3.80
CA ILE A 683 16.92 29.27 -5.04
C ILE A 683 17.12 30.78 -5.26
N ASP A 684 17.17 31.55 -4.17
CA ASP A 684 17.23 33.02 -4.13
C ASP A 684 18.60 33.63 -4.44
N HIS A 685 19.67 32.84 -4.56
CA HIS A 685 21.02 33.36 -4.80
C HIS A 685 21.42 33.26 -6.30
N PRO A 686 21.46 34.39 -7.05
CA PRO A 686 21.69 34.42 -8.51
C PRO A 686 23.01 33.77 -8.95
N GLN A 687 24.06 33.94 -8.15
CA GLN A 687 25.44 33.58 -8.51
C GLN A 687 25.91 32.25 -7.90
N SER A 688 25.03 31.46 -7.26
CA SER A 688 25.50 30.22 -6.66
C SER A 688 25.91 29.22 -7.75
N LYS A 689 27.08 28.61 -7.61
CA LYS A 689 27.54 27.50 -8.45
C LYS A 689 26.45 26.42 -8.57
N LEU A 690 26.30 25.84 -9.77
CA LEU A 690 25.50 24.63 -9.99
C LEU A 690 25.87 23.58 -8.95
N ASP A 691 24.86 22.93 -8.37
CA ASP A 691 25.04 21.84 -7.41
C ASP A 691 25.65 20.60 -8.09
N ILE A 692 26.09 19.65 -7.26
CA ILE A 692 26.81 18.46 -7.73
C ILE A 692 25.94 17.62 -8.68
N PHE A 693 24.64 17.47 -8.38
CA PHE A 693 23.73 16.66 -9.19
C PHE A 693 23.46 17.29 -10.56
N THR A 694 23.28 18.62 -10.62
CA THR A 694 23.07 19.29 -11.90
C THR A 694 24.32 19.20 -12.79
N ARG A 695 25.52 19.36 -12.20
CA ARG A 695 26.78 19.17 -12.94
C ARG A 695 26.94 17.75 -13.45
N LEU A 696 26.58 16.74 -12.64
CA LEU A 696 26.65 15.34 -13.04
C LEU A 696 25.66 15.04 -14.16
N ASN A 697 24.41 15.50 -14.04
CA ASN A 697 23.39 15.31 -15.05
C ASN A 697 23.80 15.96 -16.39
N GLU A 698 24.38 17.16 -16.33
CA GLU A 698 24.93 17.82 -17.51
C GLU A 698 26.13 17.05 -18.10
N ALA A 699 27.03 16.56 -17.24
CA ALA A 699 28.16 15.75 -17.68
C ALA A 699 27.70 14.47 -18.40
N ILE A 700 26.70 13.76 -17.86
CA ILE A 700 26.08 12.60 -18.50
C ILE A 700 25.43 13.02 -19.83
N ARG A 701 24.66 14.11 -19.85
CA ARG A 701 23.97 14.58 -21.07
C ARG A 701 24.94 14.93 -22.20
N VAL A 702 26.06 15.59 -21.88
CA VAL A 702 27.06 16.01 -22.86
C VAL A 702 27.97 14.85 -23.27
N HIS A 703 28.50 14.08 -22.30
CA HIS A 703 29.52 13.07 -22.58
C HIS A 703 28.92 11.69 -22.93
N VAL A 704 27.83 11.29 -22.27
CA VAL A 704 27.18 9.98 -22.49
C VAL A 704 26.12 10.07 -23.58
N LEU A 705 25.19 11.03 -23.46
CA LEU A 705 24.07 11.15 -24.42
C LEU A 705 24.42 11.97 -25.66
N ARG A 706 25.65 12.52 -25.76
CA ARG A 706 26.15 13.35 -26.87
C ARG A 706 25.18 14.48 -27.27
N LYS A 707 24.44 15.03 -26.30
CA LYS A 707 23.55 16.17 -26.52
C LYS A 707 24.30 17.49 -26.30
N GLU A 708 23.86 18.54 -26.98
CA GLU A 708 24.43 19.87 -26.80
C GLU A 708 24.34 20.34 -25.35
N ARG A 709 25.37 21.08 -24.92
CA ARG A 709 25.45 21.67 -23.59
C ARG A 709 24.27 22.60 -23.38
N ARG A 710 23.57 22.46 -22.25
CA ARG A 710 22.53 23.43 -21.90
C ARG A 710 23.19 24.78 -21.69
N VAL A 711 22.64 25.82 -22.30
CA VAL A 711 22.96 27.19 -21.92
C VAL A 711 22.30 27.42 -20.58
N PHE A 712 23.08 27.27 -19.49
CA PHE A 712 22.60 27.69 -18.18
C PHE A 712 22.34 29.18 -18.28
N THR A 713 21.15 29.56 -17.85
CA THR A 713 20.81 30.97 -17.83
C THR A 713 21.75 31.59 -16.80
N GLU A 714 22.71 32.40 -17.24
CA GLU A 714 23.34 33.34 -16.33
C GLU A 714 22.20 34.12 -15.72
N VAL A 715 22.06 34.04 -14.39
CA VAL A 715 21.08 34.86 -13.69
C VAL A 715 21.59 36.29 -13.83
N ILE A 716 21.12 36.98 -14.87
CA ILE A 716 21.33 38.42 -15.03
C ILE A 716 20.68 39.00 -13.78
N ALA A 717 21.50 39.55 -12.89
CA ALA A 717 21.02 40.19 -11.69
C ALA A 717 20.08 41.32 -12.12
N SER A 718 18.76 41.12 -12.03
CA SER A 718 17.84 42.25 -12.12
C SER A 718 18.04 43.03 -10.82
N GLU A 719 18.76 44.14 -10.95
CA GLU A 719 18.98 45.16 -9.93
C GLU A 719 17.70 45.38 -9.14
N LYS A 720 17.75 45.24 -7.80
CA LYS A 720 16.92 45.89 -6.76
C LYS A 720 15.38 45.93 -6.92
N GLU A 721 14.89 46.37 -8.06
CA GLU A 721 13.50 46.41 -8.53
C GLU A 721 12.76 45.08 -8.35
N TYR A 722 13.43 43.93 -8.47
CA TYR A 722 12.79 42.61 -8.27
C TYR A 722 12.49 42.27 -6.80
N VAL A 723 13.40 42.66 -5.90
CA VAL A 723 13.16 42.54 -4.44
C VAL A 723 12.05 43.50 -4.01
N ASP A 724 11.96 44.64 -4.67
CA ASP A 724 10.93 45.65 -4.43
C ASP A 724 9.57 45.27 -5.05
N ILE A 725 9.52 44.58 -6.21
CA ILE A 725 8.30 43.96 -6.76
C ILE A 725 7.83 42.81 -5.88
N PHE A 726 8.74 41.96 -5.39
CA PHE A 726 8.38 40.92 -4.42
C PHE A 726 7.83 41.51 -3.12
N ARG A 727 8.41 42.62 -2.62
CA ARG A 727 7.88 43.36 -1.46
C ARG A 727 6.56 44.07 -1.77
N ALA A 728 6.41 44.67 -2.94
CA ALA A 728 5.18 45.35 -3.35
C ALA A 728 4.01 44.36 -3.50
N ASN A 729 4.26 43.19 -4.10
CA ASN A 729 3.28 42.11 -4.20
C ASN A 729 2.98 41.47 -2.83
N PHE A 730 3.97 41.39 -1.93
CA PHE A 730 3.77 40.94 -0.54
C PHE A 730 2.82 41.85 0.26
N TRP A 731 2.78 43.15 -0.05
CA TRP A 731 1.87 44.11 0.59
C TRP A 731 0.56 44.34 -0.18
N GLN A 732 0.54 44.22 -1.51
CA GLN A 732 -0.67 44.42 -2.33
C GLN A 732 -1.60 43.20 -2.39
N ALA A 733 -1.11 42.00 -2.08
CA ALA A 733 -1.96 40.79 -2.01
C ALA A 733 -3.00 40.83 -0.87
N SER A 734 -3.00 41.86 -0.01
CA SER A 734 -4.03 42.06 1.02
C SER A 734 -5.41 42.48 0.48
N THR A 735 -5.54 42.78 -0.82
CA THR A 735 -6.81 43.24 -1.42
C THR A 735 -7.56 42.12 -2.16
N PHE A 736 -6.87 41.05 -2.54
CA PHE A 736 -7.44 39.88 -3.25
C PHE A 736 -8.38 39.05 -2.35
N ALA A 737 -8.33 39.29 -1.03
CA ALA A 737 -9.17 38.66 -0.04
C ALA A 737 -10.66 39.05 -0.16
N ASN A 738 -11.00 40.24 -0.65
CA ASN A 738 -12.40 40.72 -0.64
C ASN A 738 -13.30 40.06 -1.68
N PHE A 739 -12.74 39.51 -2.77
CA PHE A 739 -13.55 38.88 -3.83
C PHE A 739 -13.97 37.43 -3.48
N PHE A 740 -13.22 36.73 -2.62
CA PHE A 740 -13.49 35.33 -2.23
C PHE A 740 -14.08 35.15 -0.82
N LEU A 741 -14.16 36.22 0.00
CA LEU A 741 -14.51 36.10 1.41
C LEU A 741 -16.01 36.12 1.76
N CYS A 742 -16.94 36.18 0.80
CA CYS A 742 -18.39 36.21 1.05
C CYS A 742 -18.77 37.09 2.26
N ARG A 743 -18.25 38.32 2.33
CA ARG A 743 -18.80 39.34 3.23
C ARG A 743 -19.92 40.06 2.49
N GLY A 744 -21.09 40.07 3.10
CA GLY A 744 -22.25 40.82 2.61
C GLY A 744 -21.92 42.31 2.49
N GLU A 745 -22.60 42.92 1.52
CA GLU A 745 -22.76 44.33 1.14
C GLU A 745 -21.73 45.38 1.65
N PRO A 746 -21.13 46.18 0.74
CA PRO A 746 -20.32 47.31 1.12
C PRO A 746 -21.20 48.55 1.36
N ASP A 747 -21.56 48.80 2.62
CA ASP A 747 -22.01 50.13 3.02
C ASP A 747 -20.79 51.03 3.33
N GLU A 748 -20.71 52.12 2.56
CA GLU A 748 -20.08 53.41 2.83
C GLU A 748 -18.55 53.54 3.05
N VAL A 749 -17.91 54.10 2.01
CA VAL A 749 -16.88 55.16 2.00
C VAL A 749 -15.47 54.83 2.54
N PHE A 750 -14.51 54.71 1.62
CA PHE A 750 -13.23 55.44 1.66
C PHE A 750 -12.76 55.71 0.21
N ASP A 751 -12.83 56.97 -0.20
CA ASP A 751 -12.20 57.49 -1.43
C ASP A 751 -10.68 57.28 -1.33
N LEU A 752 -10.15 56.39 -2.18
CA LEU A 752 -8.74 56.33 -2.54
C LEU A 752 -8.66 56.41 -4.05
N GLU A 753 -8.11 57.53 -4.53
CA GLU A 753 -7.85 57.81 -5.92
C GLU A 753 -7.20 56.61 -6.62
N VAL A 754 -7.84 56.19 -7.71
CA VAL A 754 -7.37 55.16 -8.63
C VAL A 754 -6.03 55.60 -9.22
N ALA A 755 -4.94 55.08 -8.67
CA ALA A 755 -3.64 55.12 -9.34
C ALA A 755 -3.70 54.20 -10.57
N SER A 756 -3.58 54.81 -11.74
CA SER A 756 -3.65 54.19 -13.06
C SER A 756 -2.74 52.96 -13.19
N THR A 757 -3.34 51.89 -13.69
CA THR A 757 -2.67 50.73 -14.25
C THR A 757 -1.68 51.18 -15.34
N LYS A 758 -0.37 51.08 -15.08
CA LYS A 758 0.60 50.94 -16.17
C LYS A 758 0.61 49.48 -16.62
N LEU A 759 -0.21 49.20 -17.62
CA LEU A 759 0.05 48.10 -18.54
C LEU A 759 1.48 48.29 -19.09
N VAL A 760 2.25 47.21 -19.14
CA VAL A 760 3.57 47.21 -19.77
C VAL A 760 3.37 47.53 -21.25
N GLU A 761 3.68 48.76 -21.66
CA GLU A 761 3.74 49.14 -23.08
C GLU A 761 4.92 48.42 -23.75
N ALA A 762 4.67 47.87 -24.93
CA ALA A 762 5.70 47.25 -25.76
C ALA A 762 6.82 48.27 -26.08
N PRO A 763 8.10 47.86 -26.18
CA PRO A 763 9.17 48.78 -26.49
C PRO A 763 8.96 49.38 -27.88
N LEU A 764 8.88 50.71 -27.92
CA LEU A 764 8.90 51.52 -29.14
C LEU A 764 10.35 51.72 -29.58
N ASP A 765 10.59 51.84 -30.87
CA ASP A 765 11.89 52.28 -31.39
C ASP A 765 12.09 53.80 -31.21
N ASP A 766 13.30 54.31 -31.48
CA ASP A 766 13.67 55.72 -31.29
C ASP A 766 12.86 56.71 -32.17
N GLU A 767 12.00 56.21 -33.06
CA GLU A 767 11.04 56.99 -33.85
C GLU A 767 9.57 56.85 -33.38
N GLY A 768 9.32 56.14 -32.28
CA GLY A 768 7.99 56.04 -31.67
C GLY A 768 7.01 55.13 -32.41
N ARG A 769 7.47 54.09 -33.12
CA ARG A 769 6.59 53.10 -33.78
C ARG A 769 6.46 51.83 -32.96
N SER A 770 5.23 51.31 -32.86
CA SER A 770 4.92 50.05 -32.17
C SER A 770 5.52 48.85 -32.90
N LEU A 771 6.37 48.08 -32.23
CA LEU A 771 6.75 46.74 -32.68
C LEU A 771 5.57 45.77 -32.50
N SER A 772 4.67 45.73 -33.48
CA SER A 772 3.68 44.65 -33.58
C SER A 772 4.38 43.37 -34.08
N PRO A 773 4.02 42.16 -33.60
CA PRO A 773 4.43 40.93 -34.23
C PRO A 773 3.60 40.73 -35.51
N SER A 774 4.00 41.34 -36.62
CA SER A 774 3.37 41.09 -37.91
C SER A 774 4.06 39.93 -38.64
N SER A 775 3.23 38.93 -38.97
CA SER A 775 3.29 38.08 -40.18
C SER A 775 4.39 37.03 -40.34
N ARG A 776 4.07 35.78 -39.99
CA ARG A 776 4.28 34.62 -40.88
C ARG A 776 2.88 34.05 -41.19
N SER A 777 2.30 34.52 -42.29
CA SER A 777 2.26 33.85 -43.60
C SER A 777 1.05 32.92 -43.73
N ALA A 778 -0.05 33.53 -44.17
CA ALA A 778 -0.96 32.85 -45.08
C ALA A 778 -0.23 32.53 -46.42
N SER A 779 -0.80 31.56 -47.13
CA SER A 779 -0.59 31.15 -48.54
C SER A 779 0.80 30.64 -48.97
N ASN A 780 0.87 29.32 -49.12
CA ASN A 780 1.92 28.58 -49.84
C ASN A 780 1.72 28.60 -51.39
N GLU A 781 0.93 29.53 -51.93
CA GLU A 781 0.58 29.58 -53.35
C GLU A 781 1.24 30.73 -54.13
N GLU A 782 1.77 31.76 -53.48
CA GLU A 782 2.31 32.94 -54.18
C GLU A 782 3.85 32.96 -54.33
N ARG A 783 4.56 31.93 -53.83
CA ARG A 783 6.02 31.78 -53.97
C ARG A 783 6.48 30.88 -55.13
N ARG A 784 5.56 30.37 -55.96
CA ARG A 784 5.90 29.52 -57.12
C ARG A 784 5.92 30.24 -58.48
N ALA A 785 5.67 31.54 -58.54
CA ALA A 785 5.47 32.24 -59.80
C ALA A 785 6.53 33.29 -60.19
N ALA A 786 7.65 33.43 -59.47
CA ALA A 786 8.55 34.57 -59.71
C ALA A 786 10.05 34.29 -59.94
N GLU A 787 10.61 33.09 -59.74
CA GLU A 787 12.08 32.89 -59.87
C GLU A 787 12.52 31.51 -60.40
N GLN A 788 11.86 30.98 -61.45
CA GLN A 788 12.48 29.96 -62.32
C GLN A 788 12.20 30.27 -63.80
N GLU A 789 12.81 31.37 -64.27
CA GLU A 789 13.04 31.61 -65.69
C GLU A 789 14.48 32.12 -65.90
N VAL A 790 15.45 31.21 -65.71
CA VAL A 790 16.80 31.24 -66.33
C VAL A 790 17.19 29.77 -66.55
N SER A 791 16.74 29.14 -67.63
CA SER A 791 17.42 29.02 -68.92
C SER A 791 18.62 28.05 -68.94
N TYR A 792 18.35 26.88 -69.52
CA TYR A 792 19.19 26.14 -70.49
C TYR A 792 20.70 25.95 -70.19
N THR A 793 21.09 24.74 -69.79
CA THR A 793 21.91 23.80 -70.60
C THR A 793 21.96 22.42 -69.96
#